data_AF-A0A4Q5LGR5-F1
#
_entry.id   AF-A0A4Q5LGR5-F1
#
_cell.length_a   1.000
_cell.length_b   1.000
_cell.length_c   1.000
_cell.angle_alpha   90.00
_cell.angle_beta   90.00
_cell.angle_gamma   90.00
#
_symmetry.space_group_name_H-M   'P 1'
#
loop_
_entity.id
_entity.type
_entity.pdbx_description
1 polymer ?
#
loop_
_entity_poly.entity_id
_entity_poly.type
_entity_poly.pdbx_seq_one_letter_code
_entity_poly.pdbx_strand_id
1 'polypeptide(L)'
;MGRVQPFGGGGLERLLLIYYLTMANSLLFITAPTWAVPAATGHDFYTLFYVLAFALNLGLLVWEGHRRGYPLRTWLVVLACTTLSFILGTKLLAFSAPEWRQLVHTGHWPDSGARTVLGGAVAGTLTLLILRRPFGFSWHVFDVFTLPMCAAMLVQCLGCVLTGCCFGELTSGTWGLIYPPGTLPYLWQASRGLLPPGAAQSLPIHPTQLYTLGLCAAVGAMLVLTRRRVWPGGSRRLLHLGLLLSGRFLIEFWRDPAGEQVGATLHTHAGLALKQVQWALLLLAPLALAGWALLLRRARRTEFRPERIPGQHSGRNLLAVAALLALTAGLGPYALTRPEILVVKTLLLTVLVLEGGALLFRSAGTAQPARVALPLGLATVVLVLTSQAPADSARLDGSSYYSFTPGFVAGSYDQDKLYTPSGGCSGSGGPPVRTGYYHEYRAMGGEFAYVRPSRHRPGRTSYGLGVWAGREYVNAQLLTPGGPFLTASPRDGRYNGLLDINPYLERDRLLNGRYGFGYGLRLGLHLGELAHLAPSQGTSDFDRVRVLPDVKLWLGVRRLAFAQIDAGAGPLALGNYTSRFALGSGLGSDWRRSVLVGLAQSTHDPNPNMGFLSASFPLGQSGLWVEPYGATDFGRHRQVSLRLQYRLNTH
;
A
#
# COMPACT_ATOMS: atom_id res chain seq x y z
N MET A 1 -6.20 -77.42 13.72
CA MET A 1 -5.91 -76.32 12.77
C MET A 1 -5.91 -75.02 13.55
N GLY A 2 -4.76 -74.33 13.62
CA GLY A 2 -4.62 -73.04 14.29
C GLY A 2 -3.15 -72.63 14.26
N ARG A 3 -2.72 -71.99 13.17
CA ARG A 3 -1.33 -71.61 12.89
C ARG A 3 -0.83 -70.52 13.84
N VAL A 4 0.35 -70.74 14.40
CA VAL A 4 1.24 -69.75 15.01
C VAL A 4 1.77 -68.80 13.92
N GLN A 5 1.73 -67.48 14.14
CA GLN A 5 2.46 -66.48 13.35
C GLN A 5 3.51 -65.78 14.24
N PRO A 6 4.73 -65.51 13.75
CA PRO A 6 5.78 -64.89 14.52
C PRO A 6 5.66 -63.35 14.52
N PHE A 7 5.88 -62.72 15.68
CA PHE A 7 6.02 -61.27 15.82
C PHE A 7 7.29 -60.79 15.10
N GLY A 8 7.12 -59.91 14.11
CA GLY A 8 8.21 -59.31 13.32
C GLY A 8 8.99 -58.23 14.08
N GLY A 9 10.32 -58.32 14.02
CA GLY A 9 11.29 -57.44 14.66
C GLY A 9 11.32 -56.00 14.12
N GLY A 10 10.35 -55.18 14.52
CA GLY A 10 10.34 -53.72 14.27
C GLY A 10 10.35 -52.84 15.53
N GLY A 11 9.99 -53.40 16.69
CA GLY A 11 9.86 -52.65 17.95
C GLY A 11 11.17 -52.43 18.70
N LEU A 12 12.07 -53.43 18.66
CA LEU A 12 13.31 -53.41 19.44
C LEU A 12 14.33 -52.41 18.89
N GLU A 13 14.42 -52.25 17.57
CA GLU A 13 15.30 -51.24 16.95
C GLU A 13 14.84 -49.80 17.24
N ARG A 14 13.51 -49.56 17.28
CA ARG A 14 12.96 -48.25 17.63
C ARG A 14 13.16 -47.90 19.11
N LEU A 15 13.03 -48.88 20.00
CA LEU A 15 13.31 -48.72 21.42
C LEU A 15 14.80 -48.52 21.68
N LEU A 16 15.68 -49.22 20.96
CA LEU A 16 17.13 -49.04 21.05
C LEU A 16 17.58 -47.67 20.52
N LEU A 17 16.93 -47.13 19.48
CA LEU A 17 17.21 -45.77 18.99
C LEU A 17 16.78 -44.71 20.02
N ILE A 18 15.62 -44.88 20.66
CA ILE A 18 15.13 -43.99 21.73
C ILE A 18 16.04 -44.09 22.98
N TYR A 19 16.52 -45.29 23.30
CA TYR A 19 17.42 -45.54 24.43
C TYR A 19 18.84 -44.99 24.17
N TYR A 20 19.38 -45.13 22.94
CA TYR A 20 20.65 -44.52 22.55
C TYR A 20 20.56 -42.98 22.53
N LEU A 21 19.44 -42.40 22.10
CA LEU A 21 19.20 -40.95 22.12
C LEU A 21 19.07 -40.40 23.56
N THR A 22 18.51 -41.16 24.49
CA THR A 22 18.42 -40.77 25.91
C THR A 22 19.73 -40.97 26.67
N MET A 23 20.50 -42.03 26.36
CA MET A 23 21.77 -42.30 27.01
C MET A 23 22.91 -41.41 26.49
N ALA A 24 22.92 -41.04 25.20
CA ALA A 24 23.86 -40.06 24.64
C ALA A 24 23.63 -38.64 25.19
N ASN A 25 22.41 -38.32 25.61
CA ASN A 25 22.07 -37.05 26.28
C ASN A 25 22.55 -36.97 27.74
N SER A 26 23.02 -38.07 28.33
CA SER A 26 23.37 -38.12 29.75
C SER A 26 24.86 -37.91 30.05
N LEU A 27 25.74 -37.89 29.03
CA LEU A 27 27.20 -37.93 29.24
C LEU A 27 28.04 -36.86 28.53
N LEU A 28 27.43 -35.89 27.85
CA LEU A 28 28.16 -34.75 27.29
C LEU A 28 27.43 -33.44 27.61
N PHE A 29 27.71 -32.87 28.79
CA PHE A 29 27.54 -31.45 29.05
C PHE A 29 28.52 -30.65 28.17
N ILE A 30 28.19 -30.54 26.89
CA ILE A 30 28.62 -29.46 26.01
C ILE A 30 27.33 -28.94 25.39
N THR A 31 26.60 -28.10 26.16
CA THR A 31 25.46 -27.34 25.65
C THR A 31 25.98 -26.29 24.66
N ALA A 32 26.23 -26.73 23.44
CA ALA A 32 26.53 -25.85 22.32
C ALA A 32 25.25 -25.11 21.89
N PRO A 33 25.37 -23.91 21.30
CA PRO A 33 24.32 -22.91 21.34
C PRO A 33 23.17 -23.22 20.38
N THR A 34 22.09 -23.81 20.88
CA THR A 34 20.79 -23.70 20.23
C THR A 34 20.25 -22.30 20.44
N TRP A 35 19.85 -21.62 19.37
CA TRP A 35 19.34 -20.26 19.45
C TRP A 35 17.82 -20.30 19.54
N ALA A 36 17.30 -19.94 20.71
CA ALA A 36 15.90 -19.65 20.88
C ALA A 36 15.58 -18.35 20.14
N VAL A 37 14.75 -18.44 19.10
CA VAL A 37 14.30 -17.24 18.38
C VAL A 37 13.19 -16.58 19.22
N PRO A 38 13.31 -15.30 19.58
CA PRO A 38 12.26 -14.57 20.29
C PRO A 38 11.13 -14.22 19.31
N ALA A 39 10.40 -15.21 18.82
CA ALA A 39 9.19 -14.98 18.06
C ALA A 39 8.05 -14.72 19.05
N ALA A 40 7.87 -13.45 19.46
CA ALA A 40 6.73 -13.06 20.28
C ALA A 40 5.44 -13.23 19.46
N THR A 41 4.50 -14.03 19.98
CA THR A 41 3.15 -14.17 19.44
C THR A 41 2.48 -12.78 19.42
N GLY A 42 2.35 -12.16 18.24
CA GLY A 42 1.67 -10.87 18.08
C GLY A 42 2.31 -9.86 17.10
N HIS A 43 3.56 -10.05 16.67
CA HIS A 43 4.22 -9.16 15.72
C HIS A 43 4.37 -9.79 14.33
N ASP A 44 3.84 -9.13 13.29
CA ASP A 44 3.96 -9.56 11.90
C ASP A 44 5.33 -9.18 11.29
N PHE A 45 6.38 -9.87 11.76
CA PHE A 45 7.74 -9.71 11.22
C PHE A 45 7.81 -10.10 9.74
N TYR A 46 6.99 -11.04 9.29
CA TYR A 46 7.00 -11.48 7.89
C TYR A 46 6.69 -10.33 6.95
N THR A 47 5.55 -9.64 7.16
CA THR A 47 5.12 -8.54 6.31
C THR A 47 6.08 -7.36 6.37
N LEU A 48 6.62 -7.05 7.55
CA LEU A 48 7.60 -5.97 7.70
C LEU A 48 8.86 -6.22 6.85
N PHE A 49 9.51 -7.37 7.02
CA PHE A 49 10.72 -7.70 6.26
C PHE A 49 10.43 -7.91 4.77
N TYR A 50 9.23 -8.38 4.41
CA TYR A 50 8.76 -8.44 3.04
C TYR A 50 8.70 -7.06 2.38
N VAL A 51 8.05 -6.08 3.01
CA VAL A 51 7.99 -4.71 2.49
C VAL A 51 9.38 -4.09 2.41
N LEU A 52 10.22 -4.28 3.44
CA LEU A 52 11.60 -3.78 3.45
C LEU A 52 12.45 -4.41 2.34
N ALA A 53 12.33 -5.71 2.09
CA ALA A 53 13.03 -6.40 1.02
C ALA A 53 12.62 -5.87 -0.37
N PHE A 54 11.31 -5.68 -0.60
CA PHE A 54 10.83 -5.08 -1.86
C PHE A 54 11.29 -3.62 -2.03
N ALA A 55 11.21 -2.82 -0.97
CA ALA A 55 11.65 -1.42 -0.99
C ALA A 55 13.16 -1.32 -1.27
N LEU A 56 13.98 -2.14 -0.60
CA LEU A 56 15.42 -2.19 -0.83
C LEU A 56 15.75 -2.67 -2.25
N ASN A 57 15.10 -3.73 -2.74
CA ASN A 57 15.31 -4.24 -4.09
C ASN A 57 15.01 -3.16 -5.14
N LEU A 58 13.84 -2.52 -5.05
CA LEU A 58 13.41 -1.50 -5.99
C LEU A 58 14.29 -0.25 -5.92
N GLY A 59 14.64 0.20 -4.71
CA GLY A 59 15.54 1.34 -4.51
C GLY A 59 16.91 1.10 -5.16
N LEU A 60 17.50 -0.09 -4.95
CA LEU A 60 18.77 -0.45 -5.56
C LEU A 60 18.67 -0.63 -7.09
N LEU A 61 17.55 -1.16 -7.60
CA LEU A 61 17.31 -1.29 -9.05
C LEU A 61 17.16 0.08 -9.73
N VAL A 62 16.45 1.02 -9.10
CA VAL A 62 16.32 2.40 -9.59
C VAL A 62 17.68 3.09 -9.56
N TRP A 63 18.41 2.96 -8.46
CA TRP A 63 19.75 3.54 -8.31
C TRP A 63 20.75 2.99 -9.34
N GLU A 64 20.80 1.67 -9.54
CA GLU A 64 21.70 1.04 -10.50
C GLU A 64 21.30 1.38 -11.95
N GLY A 65 20.00 1.42 -12.26
CA GLY A 65 19.51 1.87 -13.56
C GLY A 65 19.87 3.33 -13.86
N HIS A 66 19.72 4.22 -12.86
CA HIS A 66 20.14 5.62 -12.96
C HIS A 66 21.66 5.74 -13.18
N ARG A 67 22.46 4.99 -12.42
CA ARG A 67 23.93 4.97 -12.55
C ARG A 67 24.39 4.52 -13.94
N ARG A 68 23.64 3.64 -14.60
CA ARG A 68 23.90 3.16 -15.97
C ARG A 68 23.31 4.06 -17.07
N GLY A 69 22.67 5.17 -16.69
CA GLY A 69 22.10 6.13 -17.63
C GLY A 69 20.81 5.65 -18.31
N TYR A 70 20.09 4.70 -17.71
CA TYR A 70 18.81 4.26 -18.27
C TYR A 70 17.76 5.39 -18.16
N PRO A 71 16.93 5.61 -19.20
CA PRO A 71 15.81 6.52 -19.14
C PRO A 71 14.84 6.05 -18.07
N LEU A 72 14.73 6.84 -16.99
CA LEU A 72 14.00 6.49 -15.78
C LEU A 72 12.56 6.02 -16.07
N ARG A 73 11.88 6.66 -17.03
CA ARG A 73 10.51 6.34 -17.47
C ARG A 73 10.36 4.90 -17.96
N THR A 74 11.14 4.54 -18.98
CA THR A 74 11.12 3.19 -19.57
C THR A 74 11.62 2.16 -18.56
N TRP A 75 12.61 2.52 -17.73
CA TRP A 75 13.13 1.63 -16.71
C TRP A 75 12.10 1.29 -15.65
N LEU A 76 11.39 2.28 -15.11
CA LEU A 76 10.34 2.08 -14.12
C LEU A 76 9.17 1.24 -14.65
N VAL A 77 8.82 1.35 -15.93
CA VAL A 77 7.82 0.46 -16.57
C VAL A 77 8.28 -0.99 -16.54
N VAL A 78 9.53 -1.25 -16.96
CA VAL A 78 10.10 -2.60 -16.94
C VAL A 78 10.18 -3.13 -15.51
N LEU A 79 10.53 -2.29 -14.54
CA LEU A 79 10.50 -2.64 -13.12
C LEU A 79 9.08 -2.98 -12.64
N ALA A 80 8.06 -2.21 -13.02
CA ALA A 80 6.68 -2.49 -12.65
C ALA A 80 6.18 -3.81 -13.25
N CYS A 81 6.43 -4.05 -14.55
CA CYS A 81 6.09 -5.33 -15.20
C CYS A 81 6.78 -6.52 -14.53
N THR A 82 8.09 -6.42 -14.32
CA THR A 82 8.88 -7.52 -13.74
C THR A 82 8.53 -7.77 -12.28
N THR A 83 8.22 -6.72 -11.50
CA THR A 83 7.78 -6.83 -10.10
C THR A 83 6.41 -7.48 -10.00
N LEU A 84 5.44 -7.06 -10.81
CA LEU A 84 4.11 -7.67 -10.82
C LEU A 84 4.18 -9.15 -11.25
N SER A 85 4.94 -9.43 -12.31
CA SER A 85 5.15 -10.81 -12.77
C SER A 85 5.89 -11.65 -11.73
N PHE A 86 6.85 -11.07 -11.00
CA PHE A 86 7.51 -11.74 -9.88
C PHE A 86 6.50 -12.10 -8.79
N ILE A 87 5.68 -11.16 -8.33
CA ILE A 87 4.68 -11.39 -7.27
C ILE A 87 3.70 -12.49 -7.71
N LEU A 88 3.12 -12.38 -8.90
CA LEU A 88 2.20 -13.40 -9.43
C LEU A 88 2.90 -14.76 -9.58
N GLY A 89 4.13 -14.77 -10.09
CA GLY A 89 4.93 -15.98 -10.24
C GLY A 89 5.21 -16.69 -8.92
N THR A 90 5.40 -15.94 -7.82
CA THR A 90 5.60 -16.57 -6.50
C THR A 90 4.39 -17.37 -6.03
N LYS A 91 3.17 -16.96 -6.41
CA LYS A 91 1.92 -17.61 -6.03
C LYS A 91 1.55 -18.74 -6.99
N LEU A 92 1.60 -18.47 -8.30
CA LEU A 92 1.24 -19.44 -9.33
C LEU A 92 2.07 -20.72 -9.23
N LEU A 93 3.39 -20.61 -8.99
CA LEU A 93 4.22 -21.80 -8.83
C LEU A 93 4.03 -22.48 -7.48
N ALA A 94 3.48 -21.79 -6.48
CA ALA A 94 3.21 -22.34 -5.17
C ALA A 94 1.88 -23.10 -5.08
N PHE A 95 0.96 -22.91 -6.04
CA PHE A 95 -0.30 -23.62 -6.07
C PHE A 95 -0.12 -25.12 -6.29
N SER A 96 -0.79 -25.89 -5.45
CA SER A 96 -0.95 -27.33 -5.53
C SER A 96 -1.94 -27.71 -6.65
N ALA A 97 -1.92 -28.99 -7.05
CA ALA A 97 -2.84 -29.50 -8.07
C ALA A 97 -4.34 -29.21 -7.81
N PRO A 98 -4.89 -29.37 -6.58
CA PRO A 98 -6.29 -29.02 -6.33
C PRO A 98 -6.56 -27.51 -6.42
N GLU A 99 -5.63 -26.66 -5.98
CA GLU A 99 -5.75 -25.20 -6.09
C GLU A 99 -5.74 -24.72 -7.54
N TRP A 100 -4.91 -25.35 -8.39
CA TRP A 100 -4.93 -25.12 -9.82
C TRP A 100 -6.27 -25.51 -10.45
N ARG A 101 -6.84 -26.66 -10.07
CA ARG A 101 -8.18 -27.06 -10.53
C ARG A 101 -9.24 -26.06 -10.09
N GLN A 102 -9.20 -25.63 -8.82
CA GLN A 102 -10.13 -24.62 -8.31
C GLN A 102 -10.04 -23.32 -9.12
N LEU A 103 -8.83 -22.81 -9.36
CA LEU A 103 -8.62 -21.59 -10.14
C LEU A 103 -9.17 -21.72 -11.57
N VAL A 104 -8.91 -22.85 -12.24
CA VAL A 104 -9.36 -23.09 -13.61
C VAL A 104 -10.88 -23.26 -13.70
N HIS A 105 -11.50 -23.97 -12.74
CA HIS A 105 -12.93 -24.26 -12.78
C HIS A 105 -13.81 -23.12 -12.27
N THR A 106 -13.35 -22.39 -11.25
CA THR A 106 -14.17 -21.35 -10.59
C THR A 106 -13.75 -19.94 -10.97
N GLY A 107 -12.56 -19.75 -11.55
CA GLY A 107 -11.97 -18.42 -11.76
C GLY A 107 -11.58 -17.68 -10.48
N HIS A 108 -11.81 -18.28 -9.30
CA HIS A 108 -11.50 -17.68 -8.01
C HIS A 108 -10.08 -18.04 -7.59
N TRP A 109 -9.37 -17.05 -7.07
CA TRP A 109 -8.02 -17.25 -6.54
C TRP A 109 -8.08 -18.05 -5.23
N PRO A 110 -7.22 -19.06 -5.05
CA PRO A 110 -7.13 -19.80 -3.79
C PRO A 110 -6.68 -18.87 -2.64
N ASP A 111 -7.29 -19.04 -1.46
CA ASP A 111 -6.94 -18.28 -0.24
C ASP A 111 -5.60 -18.70 0.40
N SER A 112 -4.73 -19.38 -0.34
CA SER A 112 -3.49 -19.91 0.22
C SER A 112 -2.39 -18.86 0.33
N GLY A 113 -1.71 -18.87 1.48
CA GLY A 113 -0.54 -18.03 1.75
C GLY A 113 0.77 -18.56 1.15
N ALA A 114 0.72 -19.67 0.39
CA ALA A 114 1.90 -20.33 -0.14
C ALA A 114 2.59 -19.46 -1.19
N ARG A 115 3.92 -19.31 -1.07
CA ARG A 115 4.74 -18.49 -1.97
C ARG A 115 6.09 -19.15 -2.17
N THR A 116 6.59 -19.13 -3.40
CA THR A 116 7.95 -19.59 -3.71
C THR A 116 8.73 -18.55 -4.51
N VAL A 117 9.92 -18.21 -4.01
CA VAL A 117 10.80 -17.24 -4.67
C VAL A 117 11.24 -17.72 -6.06
N LEU A 118 11.32 -19.05 -6.26
CA LEU A 118 11.70 -19.65 -7.54
C LEU A 118 10.71 -19.24 -8.65
N GLY A 119 9.41 -19.29 -8.36
CA GLY A 119 8.36 -18.93 -9.31
C GLY A 119 8.41 -17.46 -9.70
N GLY A 120 8.64 -16.59 -8.71
CA GLY A 120 8.84 -15.16 -8.97
C GLY A 120 10.09 -14.89 -9.81
N ALA A 121 11.21 -15.54 -9.49
CA ALA A 121 12.45 -15.37 -10.23
C ALA A 121 12.33 -15.81 -11.70
N VAL A 122 11.63 -16.92 -11.97
CA VAL A 122 11.34 -17.39 -13.33
C VAL A 122 10.44 -16.40 -14.06
N ALA A 123 9.29 -16.05 -13.49
CA ALA A 123 8.31 -15.15 -14.11
C ALA A 123 8.88 -13.75 -14.38
N GLY A 124 9.61 -13.18 -13.41
CA GLY A 124 10.29 -11.90 -13.57
C GLY A 124 11.40 -11.93 -14.64
N THR A 125 12.20 -13.00 -14.69
CA THR A 125 13.26 -13.16 -15.70
C THR A 125 12.69 -13.34 -17.11
N LEU A 126 11.61 -14.12 -17.26
CA LEU A 126 10.91 -14.28 -18.53
C LEU A 126 10.28 -12.97 -19.00
N THR A 127 9.64 -12.23 -18.09
CA THR A 127 9.09 -10.91 -18.39
C THR A 127 10.18 -9.95 -18.86
N LEU A 128 11.33 -9.91 -18.19
CA LEU A 128 12.47 -9.10 -18.63
C LEU A 128 12.99 -9.55 -20.00
N LEU A 129 13.04 -10.86 -20.28
CA LEU A 129 13.45 -11.39 -21.57
C LEU A 129 12.53 -10.96 -22.71
N ILE A 130 11.22 -10.98 -22.47
CA ILE A 130 10.19 -10.53 -23.42
C ILE A 130 10.29 -9.03 -23.63
N LEU A 131 10.44 -8.25 -22.56
CA LEU A 131 10.42 -6.78 -22.60
C LEU A 131 11.75 -6.15 -23.05
N ARG A 132 12.89 -6.86 -22.96
CA ARG A 132 14.19 -6.27 -23.32
C ARG A 132 14.24 -5.76 -24.77
N ARG A 133 13.74 -6.55 -25.73
CA ARG A 133 13.79 -6.23 -27.16
C ARG A 133 12.87 -5.06 -27.53
N PRO A 134 11.56 -5.06 -27.16
CA PRO A 134 10.66 -3.95 -27.49
C PRO A 134 11.05 -2.63 -26.82
N PHE A 135 11.77 -2.68 -25.69
CA PHE A 135 12.26 -1.47 -25.02
C PHE A 135 13.73 -1.14 -25.33
N GLY A 136 14.39 -1.88 -26.22
CA GLY A 136 15.75 -1.58 -26.69
C GLY A 136 16.89 -1.89 -25.71
N PHE A 137 16.63 -2.66 -24.66
CA PHE A 137 17.65 -3.09 -23.70
C PHE A 137 18.58 -4.17 -24.28
N SER A 138 19.88 -4.01 -24.03
CA SER A 138 20.87 -5.06 -24.28
C SER A 138 20.86 -6.15 -23.20
N TRP A 139 21.63 -7.22 -23.38
CA TRP A 139 21.75 -8.30 -22.39
C TRP A 139 22.29 -7.84 -21.02
N HIS A 140 22.95 -6.67 -20.95
CA HIS A 140 23.44 -6.09 -19.69
C HIS A 140 22.32 -5.75 -18.69
N VAL A 141 21.08 -5.59 -19.15
CA VAL A 141 19.93 -5.31 -18.27
C VAL A 141 19.70 -6.41 -17.24
N PHE A 142 20.01 -7.66 -17.58
CA PHE A 142 19.89 -8.78 -16.65
C PHE A 142 20.87 -8.68 -15.48
N ASP A 143 22.06 -8.11 -15.73
CA ASP A 143 23.09 -7.97 -14.71
C ASP A 143 22.72 -6.94 -13.64
N VAL A 144 21.83 -5.99 -13.96
CA VAL A 144 21.31 -4.98 -13.03
C VAL A 144 20.58 -5.63 -11.85
N PHE A 145 19.90 -6.76 -12.08
CA PHE A 145 19.10 -7.44 -11.06
C PHE A 145 19.92 -8.31 -10.10
N THR A 146 21.23 -8.48 -10.31
CA THR A 146 22.04 -9.43 -9.54
C THR A 146 22.23 -8.98 -8.08
N LEU A 147 22.86 -7.83 -7.88
CA LEU A 147 23.16 -7.31 -6.55
C LEU A 147 21.90 -6.90 -5.75
N PRO A 148 20.90 -6.21 -6.33
CA PRO A 148 19.65 -5.89 -5.65
C PRO A 148 18.92 -7.13 -5.13
N MET A 149 18.90 -8.21 -5.93
CA MET A 149 18.27 -9.47 -5.53
C MET A 149 19.00 -10.12 -4.35
N CYS A 150 20.33 -10.14 -4.34
CA CYS A 150 21.07 -10.62 -3.17
C CYS A 150 20.73 -9.81 -1.91
N ALA A 151 20.75 -8.47 -2.01
CA ALA A 151 20.48 -7.58 -0.88
C ALA A 151 19.05 -7.77 -0.33
N ALA A 152 18.06 -7.87 -1.21
CA ALA A 152 16.67 -8.13 -0.83
C ALA A 152 16.49 -9.48 -0.15
N MET A 153 17.17 -10.52 -0.64
CA MET A 153 17.14 -11.86 -0.04
C MET A 153 17.76 -11.88 1.35
N LEU A 154 18.80 -11.10 1.63
CA LEU A 154 19.36 -10.99 2.98
C LEU A 154 18.31 -10.47 3.98
N VAL A 155 17.62 -9.39 3.62
CA VAL A 155 16.55 -8.80 4.43
C VAL A 155 15.39 -9.78 4.61
N GLN A 156 14.94 -10.42 3.53
CA GLN A 156 13.84 -11.38 3.61
C GLN A 156 14.19 -12.62 4.44
N CYS A 157 15.42 -13.14 4.31
CA CYS A 157 15.85 -14.33 5.07
C CYS A 157 15.88 -14.05 6.58
N LEU A 158 16.25 -12.83 7.01
CA LEU A 158 16.14 -12.43 8.41
C LEU A 158 14.68 -12.48 8.88
N GLY A 159 13.75 -11.96 8.07
CA GLY A 159 12.31 -12.10 8.33
C GLY A 159 11.88 -13.56 8.47
N CYS A 160 12.34 -14.44 7.57
CA CYS A 160 12.03 -15.88 7.60
C CYS A 160 12.57 -16.60 8.85
N VAL A 161 13.74 -16.18 9.35
CA VAL A 161 14.32 -16.70 10.61
C VAL A 161 13.46 -16.27 11.80
N LEU A 162 12.98 -15.03 11.83
CA LEU A 162 12.16 -14.53 12.95
C LEU A 162 10.76 -15.14 12.97
N THR A 163 10.21 -15.52 11.82
CA THR A 163 8.86 -16.08 11.70
C THR A 163 8.83 -17.61 11.76
N GLY A 164 9.95 -18.27 11.49
CA GLY A 164 10.05 -19.72 11.44
C GLY A 164 9.49 -20.35 10.16
N CYS A 165 9.42 -19.61 9.06
CA CYS A 165 9.05 -20.20 7.76
C CYS A 165 10.27 -20.78 7.03
N CYS A 166 10.07 -21.75 6.14
CA CYS A 166 11.14 -22.39 5.35
C CYS A 166 12.21 -23.10 6.20
N PHE A 167 11.77 -23.80 7.24
CA PHE A 167 12.66 -24.50 8.17
C PHE A 167 13.26 -25.80 7.62
N GLY A 168 14.31 -26.27 8.29
CA GLY A 168 15.00 -27.51 7.97
C GLY A 168 14.50 -28.73 8.72
N GLU A 169 15.10 -29.87 8.41
CA GLU A 169 14.84 -31.13 9.12
C GLU A 169 15.30 -31.05 10.57
N LEU A 170 14.78 -31.97 11.40
CA LEU A 170 15.21 -32.11 12.79
C LEU A 170 16.70 -32.38 12.87
N THR A 171 17.37 -31.76 13.83
CA THR A 171 18.80 -31.95 14.03
C THR A 171 19.11 -32.30 15.48
N SER A 172 19.99 -33.27 15.67
CA SER A 172 20.64 -33.56 16.96
C SER A 172 21.97 -32.81 17.11
N GLY A 173 22.37 -32.05 16.10
CA GLY A 173 23.62 -31.30 16.09
C GLY A 173 23.57 -30.01 16.92
N THR A 174 24.74 -29.42 17.12
CA THR A 174 24.95 -28.19 17.90
C THR A 174 24.50 -26.91 17.19
N TRP A 175 24.01 -27.01 15.95
CA TRP A 175 23.64 -25.90 15.09
C TRP A 175 22.18 -26.05 14.62
N GLY A 176 21.25 -25.70 15.52
CA GLY A 176 19.82 -25.77 15.30
C GLY A 176 19.09 -24.55 15.86
N LEU A 177 18.01 -24.14 15.18
CA LEU A 177 17.09 -23.14 15.69
C LEU A 177 15.94 -23.80 16.42
N ILE A 178 15.50 -23.14 17.49
CA ILE A 178 14.37 -23.56 18.31
C ILE A 178 13.32 -22.45 18.29
N TYR A 179 12.06 -22.81 18.10
CA TYR A 179 10.95 -21.87 17.95
C TYR A 179 9.89 -22.03 19.05
N PRO A 180 9.26 -20.92 19.48
CA PRO A 180 8.20 -20.94 20.49
C PRO A 180 6.85 -21.43 19.92
N PRO A 181 5.87 -21.70 20.81
CA PRO A 181 4.50 -22.05 20.43
C PRO A 181 3.87 -21.03 19.47
N GLY A 182 3.06 -21.52 18.53
CA GLY A 182 2.41 -20.69 17.51
C GLY A 182 3.20 -20.47 16.22
N THR A 183 4.46 -20.91 16.17
CA THR A 183 5.27 -20.90 14.94
C THR A 183 5.06 -22.19 14.12
N LEU A 184 5.30 -22.12 12.81
CA LEU A 184 5.14 -23.26 11.90
C LEU A 184 5.96 -24.50 12.31
N PRO A 185 7.25 -24.39 12.71
CA PRO A 185 8.02 -25.55 13.13
C PRO A 185 7.46 -26.21 14.39
N TYR A 186 7.03 -25.41 15.37
CA TYR A 186 6.40 -25.91 16.59
C TYR A 186 5.09 -26.64 16.28
N LEU A 187 4.20 -26.02 15.51
CA LEU A 187 2.90 -26.60 15.14
C LEU A 187 3.07 -27.89 14.33
N TRP A 188 4.02 -27.92 13.41
CA TRP A 188 4.34 -29.11 12.63
C TRP A 188 4.85 -30.26 13.51
N GLN A 189 5.76 -30.01 14.45
CA GLN A 189 6.24 -31.04 15.36
C GLN A 189 5.15 -31.51 16.33
N ALA A 190 4.33 -30.58 16.84
CA ALA A 190 3.20 -30.89 17.71
C ALA A 190 2.15 -31.78 17.00
N SER A 191 1.77 -31.42 15.77
CA SER A 191 0.83 -32.21 14.95
C SER A 191 1.32 -33.62 14.59
N ARG A 192 2.63 -33.88 14.68
CA ARG A 192 3.23 -35.21 14.49
C ARG A 192 3.47 -35.97 15.80
N GLY A 193 3.07 -35.41 16.94
CA GLY A 193 3.28 -36.03 18.25
C GLY A 193 4.75 -36.10 18.67
N LEU A 194 5.61 -35.25 18.10
CA LEU A 194 7.04 -35.22 18.44
C LEU A 194 7.34 -34.40 19.70
N LEU A 195 6.40 -33.57 20.13
CA LEU A 195 6.52 -32.72 21.32
C LEU A 195 5.66 -33.25 22.46
N PRO A 196 6.15 -33.24 23.71
CA PRO A 196 5.32 -33.53 24.87
C PRO A 196 4.23 -32.46 25.04
N PRO A 197 3.06 -32.81 25.61
CA PRO A 197 2.00 -31.84 25.91
C PRO A 197 2.54 -30.67 26.75
N GLY A 198 2.32 -29.44 26.29
CA GLY A 198 2.79 -28.23 26.97
C GLY A 198 4.27 -27.88 26.77
N ALA A 199 4.95 -28.47 25.78
CA ALA A 199 6.33 -28.10 25.44
C ALA A 199 6.48 -26.58 25.26
N ALA A 200 7.45 -25.98 25.97
CA ALA A 200 7.70 -24.55 25.89
C ALA A 200 8.31 -24.11 24.55
N GLN A 201 8.90 -25.06 23.80
CA GLN A 201 9.64 -24.80 22.56
C GLN A 201 9.64 -26.03 21.64
N SER A 202 9.97 -25.82 20.36
CA SER A 202 10.16 -26.88 19.37
C SER A 202 11.47 -27.64 19.60
N LEU A 203 11.59 -28.86 19.07
CA LEU A 203 12.86 -29.53 18.88
C LEU A 203 13.75 -28.74 17.90
N PRO A 204 15.10 -28.83 18.03
CA PRO A 204 16.03 -28.14 17.15
C PRO A 204 15.89 -28.59 15.69
N ILE A 205 15.93 -27.61 14.79
CA ILE A 205 15.84 -27.80 13.33
C ILE A 205 16.97 -27.09 12.61
N HIS A 206 17.40 -27.63 11.47
CA HIS A 206 18.45 -27.00 10.68
C HIS A 206 18.03 -25.60 10.18
N PRO A 207 18.88 -24.57 10.37
CA PRO A 207 18.57 -23.19 9.99
C PRO A 207 18.81 -22.95 8.49
N THR A 208 18.05 -23.61 7.62
CA THR A 208 18.23 -23.48 6.17
C THR A 208 18.03 -22.05 5.65
N GLN A 209 17.31 -21.21 6.41
CA GLN A 209 17.17 -19.79 6.14
C GLN A 209 18.50 -19.04 6.31
N LEU A 210 19.30 -19.37 7.34
CA LEU A 210 20.63 -18.80 7.55
C LEU A 210 21.62 -19.30 6.51
N TYR A 211 21.52 -20.56 6.07
CA TYR A 211 22.34 -21.06 4.97
C TYR A 211 22.05 -20.30 3.67
N THR A 212 20.77 -20.02 3.40
CA THR A 212 20.35 -19.22 2.24
C THR A 212 20.85 -17.79 2.36
N LEU A 213 20.75 -17.18 3.55
CA LEU A 213 21.29 -15.85 3.84
C LEU A 213 22.80 -15.80 3.58
N GLY A 214 23.56 -16.75 4.12
CA GLY A 214 25.01 -16.86 3.93
C GLY A 214 25.38 -17.03 2.46
N LEU A 215 24.65 -17.87 1.72
CA LEU A 215 24.82 -18.03 0.28
C LEU A 215 24.59 -16.72 -0.47
N CYS A 216 23.49 -16.01 -0.20
CA CYS A 216 23.19 -14.72 -0.81
C CYS A 216 24.24 -13.65 -0.46
N ALA A 217 24.75 -13.65 0.78
CA ALA A 217 25.81 -12.75 1.23
C ALA A 217 27.12 -13.03 0.49
N ALA A 218 27.52 -14.30 0.40
CA ALA A 218 28.74 -14.72 -0.28
C ALA A 218 28.71 -14.39 -1.79
N VAL A 219 27.60 -14.70 -2.46
CA VAL A 219 27.42 -14.36 -3.88
C VAL A 219 27.37 -12.84 -4.08
N GLY A 220 26.65 -12.11 -3.22
CA GLY A 220 26.60 -10.65 -3.26
C GLY A 220 27.99 -10.02 -3.07
N ALA A 221 28.74 -10.47 -2.07
CA ALA A 221 30.11 -10.02 -1.81
C ALA A 221 31.02 -10.30 -3.02
N MET A 222 30.96 -11.50 -3.59
CA MET A 222 31.71 -11.85 -4.80
C MET A 222 31.38 -10.90 -5.98
N LEU A 223 30.10 -10.57 -6.19
CA LEU A 223 29.67 -9.64 -7.23
C LEU A 223 30.18 -8.21 -6.97
N VAL A 224 30.20 -7.76 -5.72
CA VAL A 224 30.75 -6.46 -5.33
C VAL A 224 32.27 -6.42 -5.53
N LEU A 225 33.00 -7.44 -5.11
CA LEU A 225 34.46 -7.53 -5.27
C LEU A 225 34.86 -7.57 -6.76
N THR A 226 34.05 -8.23 -7.59
CA THR A 226 34.27 -8.32 -9.04
C THR A 226 33.66 -7.17 -9.84
N ARG A 227 33.04 -6.17 -9.20
CA ARG A 227 32.31 -5.08 -9.88
C ARG A 227 33.14 -4.26 -10.87
N ARG A 228 34.45 -4.15 -10.63
CA ARG A 228 35.41 -3.41 -11.47
C ARG A 228 35.85 -4.19 -12.71
N ARG A 229 35.65 -5.51 -12.74
CA ARG A 229 35.98 -6.31 -13.92
C ARG A 229 34.93 -6.08 -15.00
N VAL A 230 35.37 -6.03 -16.25
CA VAL A 230 34.51 -5.93 -17.44
C VAL A 230 34.04 -7.34 -17.83
N TRP A 231 32.71 -7.53 -17.94
CA TRP A 231 32.07 -8.84 -18.14
C TRP A 231 31.04 -8.73 -19.26
N PRO A 232 30.92 -9.72 -20.16
CA PRO A 232 29.96 -9.64 -21.26
C PRO A 232 28.53 -9.58 -20.72
N GLY A 233 27.67 -8.80 -21.36
CA GLY A 233 26.30 -8.58 -20.88
C GLY A 233 25.53 -9.88 -20.64
N GLY A 234 24.91 -9.98 -19.46
CA GLY A 234 24.15 -11.13 -18.98
C GLY A 234 24.99 -12.19 -18.27
N SER A 235 26.32 -12.10 -18.31
CA SER A 235 27.18 -13.10 -17.68
C SER A 235 27.18 -13.00 -16.15
N ARG A 236 27.04 -11.81 -15.56
CA ARG A 236 26.92 -11.68 -14.10
C ARG A 236 25.63 -12.30 -13.62
N ARG A 237 24.53 -12.14 -14.38
CA ARG A 237 23.25 -12.80 -14.07
C ARG A 237 23.33 -14.32 -14.14
N LEU A 238 23.99 -14.88 -15.16
CA LEU A 238 24.15 -16.33 -15.29
C LEU A 238 25.03 -16.92 -14.19
N LEU A 239 26.13 -16.25 -13.83
CA LEU A 239 26.95 -16.67 -12.70
C LEU A 239 26.16 -16.61 -11.39
N HIS A 240 25.49 -15.49 -11.13
CA HIS A 240 24.62 -15.31 -9.97
C HIS A 240 23.55 -16.40 -9.88
N LEU A 241 22.84 -16.67 -10.98
CA LEU A 241 21.82 -17.71 -11.04
C LEU A 241 22.43 -19.10 -10.80
N GLY A 242 23.52 -19.43 -11.49
CA GLY A 242 24.20 -20.71 -11.32
C GLY A 242 24.62 -20.98 -9.88
N LEU A 243 25.27 -19.99 -9.23
CA LEU A 243 25.70 -20.10 -7.84
C LEU A 243 24.52 -20.25 -6.86
N LEU A 244 23.45 -19.47 -7.04
CA LEU A 244 22.27 -19.57 -6.18
C LEU A 244 21.52 -20.90 -6.37
N LEU A 245 21.39 -21.39 -7.60
CA LEU A 245 20.76 -22.69 -7.88
C LEU A 245 21.60 -23.85 -7.33
N SER A 246 22.92 -23.80 -7.49
CA SER A 246 23.83 -24.79 -6.89
C SER A 246 23.75 -24.78 -5.37
N GLY A 247 23.77 -23.60 -4.74
CA GLY A 247 23.64 -23.51 -3.29
C GLY A 247 22.26 -23.94 -2.80
N ARG A 248 21.17 -23.62 -3.54
CA ARG A 248 19.84 -24.12 -3.21
C ARG A 248 19.76 -25.64 -3.30
N PHE A 249 20.38 -26.26 -4.30
CA PHE A 249 20.45 -27.72 -4.42
C PHE A 249 21.07 -28.36 -3.18
N LEU A 250 22.18 -27.78 -2.69
CA LEU A 250 22.85 -28.25 -1.47
C LEU A 250 21.97 -28.04 -0.23
N ILE A 251 21.42 -26.83 -0.04
CA ILE A 251 20.59 -26.50 1.14
C ILE A 251 19.36 -27.41 1.24
N GLU A 252 18.83 -27.86 0.10
CA GLU A 252 17.63 -28.68 0.03
C GLU A 252 17.77 -30.06 0.69
N PHE A 253 19.00 -30.57 0.87
CA PHE A 253 19.27 -31.79 1.64
C PHE A 253 18.97 -31.64 3.13
N TRP A 254 19.03 -30.42 3.66
CA TRP A 254 18.69 -30.12 5.07
C TRP A 254 17.31 -29.50 5.24
N ARG A 255 16.56 -29.29 4.16
CA ARG A 255 15.26 -28.60 4.19
C ARG A 255 14.13 -29.58 4.48
N ASP A 256 13.23 -29.27 5.40
CA ASP A 256 12.06 -30.13 5.61
C ASP A 256 10.98 -29.87 4.53
N PRO A 257 10.33 -30.89 3.97
CA PRO A 257 9.21 -30.74 3.03
C PRO A 257 8.06 -29.85 3.52
N ALA A 258 7.82 -29.76 4.83
CA ALA A 258 6.81 -28.87 5.40
C ALA A 258 7.29 -27.42 5.51
N GLY A 259 8.60 -27.18 5.49
CA GLY A 259 9.17 -25.84 5.42
C GLY A 259 8.95 -25.18 4.05
N GLU A 260 8.98 -25.97 2.97
CA GLU A 260 8.59 -25.51 1.63
C GLU A 260 7.98 -26.67 0.84
N GLN A 261 6.66 -26.62 0.62
CA GLN A 261 5.90 -27.69 -0.02
C GLN A 261 6.15 -27.79 -1.53
N VAL A 262 6.62 -26.71 -2.15
CA VAL A 262 6.79 -26.62 -3.60
C VAL A 262 7.96 -27.50 -4.06
N GLY A 263 7.65 -28.53 -4.85
CA GLY A 263 8.66 -29.47 -5.38
C GLY A 263 9.30 -30.36 -4.31
N ALA A 264 8.64 -30.52 -3.16
CA ALA A 264 9.11 -31.34 -2.05
C ALA A 264 8.81 -32.84 -2.21
N THR A 265 8.08 -33.23 -3.27
CA THR A 265 7.80 -34.64 -3.58
C THR A 265 9.09 -35.37 -3.93
N LEU A 266 9.32 -36.52 -3.30
CA LEU A 266 10.47 -37.38 -3.58
C LEU A 266 10.23 -38.19 -4.86
N HIS A 267 11.18 -38.14 -5.78
CA HIS A 267 11.22 -38.97 -6.97
C HIS A 267 12.51 -39.78 -7.00
N THR A 268 12.37 -41.09 -7.11
CA THR A 268 13.47 -42.03 -7.26
C THR A 268 13.75 -42.28 -8.74
N HIS A 269 14.93 -41.85 -9.20
CA HIS A 269 15.42 -42.17 -10.54
C HIS A 269 16.83 -42.78 -10.44
N ALA A 270 17.05 -43.89 -11.13
CA ALA A 270 18.34 -44.60 -11.15
C ALA A 270 18.95 -44.89 -9.75
N GLY A 271 18.09 -45.22 -8.76
CA GLY A 271 18.51 -45.54 -7.39
C GLY A 271 18.74 -44.34 -6.47
N LEU A 272 18.66 -43.10 -6.97
CA LEU A 272 18.77 -41.88 -6.17
C LEU A 272 17.39 -41.31 -5.85
N ALA A 273 17.08 -41.17 -4.57
CA ALA A 273 15.86 -40.52 -4.08
C ALA A 273 16.14 -39.03 -3.83
N LEU A 274 15.69 -38.16 -4.73
CA LEU A 274 15.82 -36.71 -4.58
C LEU A 274 14.45 -36.05 -4.70
N LYS A 275 14.30 -34.89 -4.08
CA LYS A 275 13.10 -34.07 -4.23
C LYS A 275 12.95 -33.60 -5.67
N GLN A 276 11.72 -33.36 -6.13
CA GLN A 276 11.43 -32.86 -7.48
C GLN A 276 12.21 -31.58 -7.79
N VAL A 277 12.29 -30.66 -6.81
CA VAL A 277 13.08 -29.42 -6.97
C VAL A 277 14.58 -29.71 -7.10
N GLN A 278 15.12 -30.71 -6.40
CA GLN A 278 16.54 -31.09 -6.52
C GLN A 278 16.85 -31.63 -7.91
N TRP A 279 15.97 -32.44 -8.50
CA TRP A 279 16.11 -32.91 -9.88
C TRP A 279 16.14 -31.74 -10.88
N ALA A 280 15.23 -30.77 -10.73
CA ALA A 280 15.22 -29.58 -11.58
C ALA A 280 16.50 -28.75 -11.40
N LEU A 281 16.97 -28.56 -10.17
CA LEU A 281 18.19 -27.80 -9.86
C LEU A 281 19.45 -28.51 -10.37
N LEU A 282 19.50 -29.85 -10.32
CA LEU A 282 20.60 -30.65 -10.84
C LEU A 282 20.83 -30.43 -12.33
N LEU A 283 19.78 -30.10 -13.09
CA LEU A 283 19.87 -29.72 -14.50
C LEU A 283 20.13 -28.22 -14.68
N LEU A 284 19.35 -27.36 -14.01
CA LEU A 284 19.38 -25.92 -14.24
C LEU A 284 20.68 -25.24 -13.76
N ALA A 285 21.25 -25.69 -12.64
CA ALA A 285 22.48 -25.12 -12.09
C ALA A 285 23.69 -25.30 -13.03
N PRO A 286 24.03 -26.52 -13.50
CA PRO A 286 25.13 -26.69 -14.44
C PRO A 286 24.84 -26.05 -15.79
N LEU A 287 23.58 -26.00 -16.27
CA LEU A 287 23.22 -25.29 -17.49
C LEU A 287 23.52 -23.77 -17.39
N ALA A 288 23.17 -23.15 -16.26
CA ALA A 288 23.46 -21.73 -16.03
C ALA A 288 24.98 -21.46 -15.95
N LEU A 289 25.74 -22.31 -15.25
CA LEU A 289 27.19 -22.20 -15.12
C LEU A 289 27.92 -22.50 -16.45
N ALA A 290 27.46 -23.49 -17.21
CA ALA A 290 27.97 -23.80 -18.54
C ALA A 290 27.68 -22.64 -19.51
N GLY A 291 26.46 -22.09 -19.48
CA GLY A 291 26.10 -20.89 -20.25
C GLY A 291 26.98 -19.70 -19.93
N TRP A 292 27.25 -19.47 -18.64
CA TRP A 292 28.19 -18.46 -18.18
C TRP A 292 29.62 -18.70 -18.71
N ALA A 293 30.15 -19.91 -18.56
CA ALA A 293 31.48 -20.28 -19.03
C ALA A 293 31.63 -20.15 -20.56
N LEU A 294 30.59 -20.53 -21.31
CA LEU A 294 30.53 -20.38 -22.77
C LEU A 294 30.52 -18.90 -23.17
N LEU A 295 29.77 -18.04 -22.47
CA LEU A 295 29.77 -16.60 -22.73
C LEU A 295 31.15 -15.99 -22.47
N LEU A 296 31.83 -16.38 -21.39
CA LEU A 296 33.20 -15.93 -21.12
C LEU A 296 34.18 -16.42 -22.20
N ARG A 297 34.08 -17.69 -22.62
CA ARG A 297 34.91 -18.23 -23.71
C ARG A 297 34.68 -17.50 -25.03
N ARG A 298 33.42 -17.19 -25.37
CA ARG A 298 33.06 -16.42 -26.58
C ARG A 298 33.57 -14.99 -26.48
N ALA A 299 33.43 -14.33 -25.33
CA ALA A 299 33.91 -12.96 -25.12
C ALA A 299 35.44 -12.82 -25.23
N ARG A 300 36.22 -13.89 -25.06
CA ARG A 300 37.67 -13.89 -25.38
C ARG A 300 37.97 -13.86 -26.88
N ARG A 301 37.02 -14.24 -27.73
CA ARG A 301 37.18 -14.37 -29.19
C ARG A 301 36.46 -13.29 -29.99
N THR A 302 35.56 -12.54 -29.37
CA THR A 302 34.72 -11.52 -30.01
C THR A 302 34.84 -10.20 -29.29
N GLU A 303 34.84 -9.08 -30.02
CA GLU A 303 34.86 -7.75 -29.43
C GLU A 303 33.75 -7.53 -28.40
N PHE A 304 34.11 -6.84 -27.32
CA PHE A 304 33.20 -6.50 -26.25
C PHE A 304 32.14 -5.51 -26.77
N ARG A 305 30.88 -5.95 -26.84
CA ARG A 305 29.79 -5.04 -27.22
C ARG A 305 29.44 -4.14 -26.04
N PRO A 306 29.60 -2.81 -26.15
CA PRO A 306 29.24 -1.90 -25.07
C PRO A 306 27.75 -1.98 -24.76
N GLU A 307 27.41 -1.61 -23.52
CA GLU A 307 26.03 -1.53 -23.07
C GLU A 307 25.26 -0.51 -23.94
N ARG A 308 24.21 -0.98 -24.60
CA ARG A 308 23.31 -0.09 -25.36
C ARG A 308 22.29 0.51 -24.41
N ILE A 309 22.28 1.83 -24.34
CA ILE A 309 21.28 2.60 -23.59
C ILE A 309 19.94 2.46 -24.33
N PRO A 310 18.87 2.06 -23.63
CA PRO A 310 17.57 1.85 -24.26
C PRO A 310 16.93 3.19 -24.69
N GLY A 311 16.03 3.10 -25.67
CA GLY A 311 15.37 4.25 -26.26
C GLY A 311 14.17 4.79 -25.47
N GLN A 312 13.95 6.07 -25.67
CA GLN A 312 12.77 6.87 -25.34
C GLN A 312 11.43 6.47 -25.99
N HIS A 313 10.56 5.62 -25.40
CA HIS A 313 9.29 5.24 -26.05
C HIS A 313 8.01 5.52 -25.23
N SER A 314 7.59 6.78 -25.16
CA SER A 314 6.41 7.22 -24.37
C SER A 314 5.11 6.46 -24.69
N GLY A 315 4.82 6.18 -25.97
CA GLY A 315 3.61 5.44 -26.35
C GLY A 315 3.58 3.99 -25.84
N ARG A 316 4.72 3.29 -25.89
CA ARG A 316 4.85 1.93 -25.35
C ARG A 316 4.79 1.91 -23.83
N ASN A 317 5.39 2.92 -23.19
CA ASN A 317 5.35 3.09 -21.74
C ASN A 317 3.91 3.28 -21.24
N LEU A 318 3.14 4.16 -21.89
CA LEU A 318 1.73 4.41 -21.51
C LEU A 318 0.83 3.18 -21.74
N LEU A 319 1.00 2.46 -22.84
CA LEU A 319 0.25 1.24 -23.11
C LEU A 319 0.56 0.15 -22.07
N ALA A 320 1.83 -0.02 -21.71
CA ALA A 320 2.24 -0.95 -20.68
C ALA A 320 1.66 -0.58 -19.30
N VAL A 321 1.66 0.71 -18.94
CA VAL A 321 1.04 1.17 -17.69
C VAL A 321 -0.46 0.95 -17.66
N ALA A 322 -1.17 1.27 -18.76
CA ALA A 322 -2.61 1.02 -18.86
C ALA A 322 -2.94 -0.47 -18.70
N ALA A 323 -2.15 -1.35 -19.34
CA ALA A 323 -2.28 -2.79 -19.19
C ALA A 323 -2.04 -3.24 -17.74
N LEU A 324 -1.01 -2.72 -17.07
CA LEU A 324 -0.70 -3.06 -15.67
C LEU A 324 -1.78 -2.56 -14.71
N LEU A 325 -2.36 -1.38 -14.95
CA LEU A 325 -3.47 -0.86 -14.15
C LEU A 325 -4.73 -1.70 -14.32
N ALA A 326 -5.09 -2.06 -15.56
CA ALA A 326 -6.22 -2.96 -15.81
C ALA A 326 -6.01 -4.33 -15.14
N LEU A 327 -4.80 -4.88 -15.27
CA LEU A 327 -4.46 -6.18 -14.68
C LEU A 327 -4.47 -6.14 -13.14
N THR A 328 -3.97 -5.07 -12.54
CA THR A 328 -3.99 -4.89 -11.07
C THR A 328 -5.38 -4.51 -10.53
N ALA A 329 -6.23 -3.86 -11.32
CA ALA A 329 -7.62 -3.62 -10.95
C ALA A 329 -8.46 -4.92 -10.97
N GLY A 330 -8.26 -5.76 -11.98
CA GLY A 330 -8.95 -7.04 -12.10
C GLY A 330 -8.44 -8.11 -11.12
N LEU A 331 -7.12 -8.29 -11.04
CA LEU A 331 -6.51 -9.31 -10.19
C LEU A 331 -6.26 -8.83 -8.75
N GLY A 332 -6.19 -7.53 -8.50
CA GLY A 332 -5.76 -6.98 -7.22
C GLY A 332 -6.55 -7.48 -6.01
N PRO A 333 -7.90 -7.41 -6.02
CA PRO A 333 -8.72 -7.85 -4.89
C PRO A 333 -8.59 -9.34 -4.54
N TYR A 334 -8.21 -10.17 -5.51
CA TYR A 334 -8.23 -11.64 -5.38
C TYR A 334 -6.82 -12.24 -5.28
N ALA A 335 -5.88 -11.69 -6.03
CA ALA A 335 -4.56 -12.27 -6.24
C ALA A 335 -3.45 -11.53 -5.48
N LEU A 336 -3.64 -10.29 -5.05
CA LEU A 336 -2.60 -9.44 -4.47
C LEU A 336 -2.93 -9.05 -3.02
N THR A 337 -1.93 -9.10 -2.15
CA THR A 337 -2.04 -8.61 -0.78
C THR A 337 -1.95 -7.08 -0.74
N ARG A 338 -2.44 -6.46 0.35
CA ARG A 338 -2.38 -4.99 0.52
C ARG A 338 -0.97 -4.41 0.29
N PRO A 339 0.13 -5.01 0.83
CA PRO A 339 1.48 -4.53 0.55
C PRO A 339 1.90 -4.67 -0.92
N GLU A 340 1.56 -5.78 -1.57
CA GLU A 340 1.87 -6.03 -3.00
C GLU A 340 1.18 -5.01 -3.91
N ILE A 341 -0.10 -4.69 -3.64
CA ILE A 341 -0.85 -3.66 -4.37
C ILE A 341 -0.19 -2.30 -4.19
N LEU A 342 0.24 -1.96 -2.96
CA LEU A 342 0.90 -0.69 -2.67
C LEU A 342 2.22 -0.56 -3.45
N VAL A 343 3.06 -1.60 -3.44
CA VAL A 343 4.33 -1.63 -4.19
C VAL A 343 4.10 -1.45 -5.69
N VAL A 344 3.15 -2.18 -6.28
CA VAL A 344 2.92 -2.07 -7.74
C VAL A 344 2.30 -0.71 -8.09
N LYS A 345 1.32 -0.23 -7.32
CA LYS A 345 0.67 1.08 -7.58
C LYS A 345 1.64 2.24 -7.43
N THR A 346 2.55 2.22 -6.45
CA THR A 346 3.57 3.27 -6.27
C THR A 346 4.52 3.36 -7.47
N LEU A 347 4.94 2.22 -8.04
CA LEU A 347 5.75 2.20 -9.27
C LEU A 347 4.99 2.76 -10.48
N LEU A 348 3.75 2.30 -10.70
CA LEU A 348 2.91 2.76 -11.81
C LEU A 348 2.61 4.26 -11.72
N LEU A 349 2.34 4.74 -10.51
CA LEU A 349 2.14 6.16 -10.21
C LEU A 349 3.37 6.98 -10.62
N THR A 350 4.56 6.52 -10.24
CA THR A 350 5.83 7.20 -10.56
C THR A 350 6.03 7.29 -12.08
N VAL A 351 5.74 6.22 -12.83
CA VAL A 351 5.82 6.24 -14.31
C VAL A 351 4.85 7.24 -14.91
N LEU A 352 3.59 7.23 -14.48
CA LEU A 352 2.54 8.12 -15.00
C LEU A 352 2.90 9.58 -14.79
N VAL A 353 3.43 9.92 -13.61
CA VAL A 353 3.90 11.27 -13.29
C VAL A 353 4.99 11.70 -14.26
N LEU A 354 5.98 10.84 -14.52
CA LEU A 354 7.09 11.18 -15.40
C LEU A 354 6.69 11.28 -16.88
N GLU A 355 5.84 10.38 -17.39
CA GLU A 355 5.35 10.45 -18.78
C GLU A 355 4.38 11.61 -19.01
N GLY A 356 3.48 11.86 -18.05
CA GLY A 356 2.58 13.01 -18.08
C GLY A 356 3.33 14.33 -18.10
N GLY A 357 4.36 14.48 -17.24
CA GLY A 357 5.23 15.65 -17.24
C GLY A 357 5.91 15.88 -18.60
N ALA A 358 6.50 14.84 -19.19
CA ALA A 358 7.21 14.97 -20.46
C ALA A 358 6.31 15.28 -21.67
N LEU A 359 5.06 14.81 -21.68
CA LEU A 359 4.10 15.15 -22.73
C LEU A 359 3.62 16.60 -22.63
N LEU A 360 3.42 17.10 -21.40
CA LEU A 360 3.09 18.51 -21.13
C LEU A 360 4.19 19.48 -21.58
N PHE A 361 5.47 19.14 -21.37
CA PHE A 361 6.59 19.96 -21.85
C PHE A 361 6.80 19.91 -23.37
N ARG A 362 6.30 18.86 -24.05
CA ARG A 362 6.48 18.68 -25.51
C ARG A 362 5.34 19.27 -26.34
N SER A 363 4.19 19.57 -25.73
CA SER A 363 2.99 20.10 -26.42
C SER A 363 2.92 21.63 -26.52
N ALA A 364 4.02 22.35 -26.32
CA ALA A 364 4.10 23.81 -26.45
C ALA A 364 3.97 24.34 -27.91
N GLY A 365 3.56 23.49 -28.88
CA GLY A 365 3.55 23.82 -30.31
C GLY A 365 2.22 23.67 -31.04
N THR A 366 1.46 22.59 -30.87
CA THR A 366 0.19 22.35 -31.62
C THR A 366 -0.62 21.23 -30.97
N ALA A 367 -1.90 21.45 -30.63
CA ALA A 367 -2.76 20.49 -29.92
C ALA A 367 -4.03 20.14 -30.68
N GLN A 368 -4.36 18.84 -30.79
CA GLN A 368 -5.70 18.34 -31.16
C GLN A 368 -6.37 17.68 -29.93
N PRO A 369 -7.60 18.10 -29.53
CA PRO A 369 -8.16 17.91 -28.19
C PRO A 369 -8.72 16.52 -27.85
N ALA A 370 -8.96 15.63 -28.82
CA ALA A 370 -9.66 14.36 -28.58
C ALA A 370 -8.79 13.24 -27.95
N ARG A 371 -7.46 13.29 -28.11
CA ARG A 371 -6.53 12.28 -27.53
C ARG A 371 -6.07 12.58 -26.10
N VAL A 372 -6.52 13.71 -25.55
CA VAL A 372 -6.09 14.26 -24.25
C VAL A 372 -7.05 13.87 -23.12
N ALA A 373 -8.31 13.54 -23.42
CA ALA A 373 -9.38 13.36 -22.43
C ALA A 373 -9.24 12.11 -21.53
N LEU A 374 -8.80 10.97 -22.07
CA LEU A 374 -8.64 9.72 -21.31
C LEU A 374 -7.43 9.74 -20.34
N PRO A 375 -6.23 10.21 -20.74
CA PRO A 375 -5.12 10.38 -19.80
C PRO A 375 -5.36 11.53 -18.81
N LEU A 376 -6.10 12.58 -19.17
CA LEU A 376 -6.50 13.65 -18.23
C LEU A 376 -7.42 13.11 -17.12
N GLY A 377 -8.36 12.22 -17.43
CA GLY A 377 -9.25 11.61 -16.43
C GLY A 377 -8.52 10.76 -15.40
N LEU A 378 -7.57 9.92 -15.84
CA LEU A 378 -6.73 9.10 -14.95
C LEU A 378 -5.66 9.92 -14.22
N ALA A 379 -5.14 10.96 -14.85
CA ALA A 379 -4.21 11.90 -14.21
C ALA A 379 -4.90 12.74 -13.12
N THR A 380 -6.21 13.02 -13.23
CA THR A 380 -6.95 13.82 -12.23
C THR A 380 -7.04 13.12 -10.87
N VAL A 381 -7.18 11.79 -10.83
CA VAL A 381 -7.19 11.01 -9.56
C VAL A 381 -5.81 10.97 -8.91
N VAL A 382 -4.75 10.99 -9.72
CA VAL A 382 -3.34 10.93 -9.29
C VAL A 382 -2.80 12.31 -8.87
N LEU A 383 -3.18 13.37 -9.59
CA LEU A 383 -2.76 14.76 -9.34
C LEU A 383 -3.38 15.35 -8.08
N VAL A 384 -4.53 14.83 -7.62
CA VAL A 384 -5.18 15.23 -6.36
C VAL A 384 -4.33 14.87 -5.12
N LEU A 385 -3.37 13.95 -5.22
CA LEU A 385 -2.60 13.49 -4.07
C LEU A 385 -1.14 13.96 -3.98
N THR A 386 -0.53 14.56 -5.01
CA THR A 386 0.91 14.97 -4.94
C THR A 386 1.33 16.09 -5.92
N SER A 387 0.59 17.19 -6.01
CA SER A 387 1.04 18.34 -6.83
C SER A 387 2.35 18.95 -6.28
N GLN A 388 3.35 19.22 -7.10
CA GLN A 388 4.10 20.48 -7.08
C GLN A 388 4.46 20.77 -8.54
N ALA A 389 4.31 22.01 -9.01
CA ALA A 389 4.84 22.43 -10.31
C ALA A 389 5.51 23.81 -10.20
N PRO A 390 6.59 24.08 -10.98
CA PRO A 390 7.40 25.29 -10.88
C PRO A 390 6.83 26.48 -11.69
N ALA A 391 7.53 27.60 -11.54
CA ALA A 391 7.22 28.98 -11.90
C ALA A 391 6.99 29.27 -13.39
N ASP A 392 5.90 30.00 -13.69
CA ASP A 392 5.89 31.19 -14.57
C ASP A 392 4.51 31.84 -14.61
N SER A 393 4.06 32.35 -13.45
CA SER A 393 2.97 33.34 -13.42
C SER A 393 3.06 34.21 -12.17
N ALA A 394 4.28 34.73 -11.92
CA ALA A 394 4.59 35.68 -10.86
C ALA A 394 4.01 37.10 -11.11
N ARG A 395 3.14 37.30 -12.10
CA ARG A 395 2.56 38.62 -12.46
C ARG A 395 1.11 38.84 -12.01
N LEU A 396 0.47 37.92 -11.30
CA LEU A 396 -0.98 37.98 -11.02
C LEU A 396 -1.40 38.14 -9.54
N ASP A 397 -0.47 38.07 -8.57
CA ASP A 397 -0.80 38.12 -7.12
C ASP A 397 -0.78 39.54 -6.52
N GLY A 398 -0.63 40.59 -7.34
CA GLY A 398 -0.50 41.98 -6.89
C GLY A 398 -1.79 42.81 -6.91
N SER A 399 -2.85 42.34 -7.58
CA SER A 399 -4.10 43.10 -7.78
C SER A 399 -5.26 42.53 -6.97
N SER A 400 -6.25 43.37 -6.66
CA SER A 400 -7.52 42.90 -6.13
C SER A 400 -8.29 42.11 -7.18
N TYR A 401 -9.10 41.16 -6.72
CA TYR A 401 -9.95 40.36 -7.60
C TYR A 401 -11.24 39.95 -6.89
N TYR A 402 -12.29 39.73 -7.67
CA TYR A 402 -13.51 39.07 -7.22
C TYR A 402 -13.38 37.56 -7.47
N SER A 403 -13.87 36.76 -6.54
CA SER A 403 -13.96 35.30 -6.70
C SER A 403 -15.40 34.85 -6.60
N PHE A 404 -15.82 34.04 -7.56
CA PHE A 404 -17.12 33.37 -7.58
C PHE A 404 -16.90 31.86 -7.49
N THR A 405 -17.50 31.21 -6.50
CA THR A 405 -17.21 29.81 -6.16
C THR A 405 -18.49 28.99 -6.03
N PRO A 406 -19.15 28.60 -7.13
CA PRO A 406 -20.23 27.64 -7.11
C PRO A 406 -19.75 26.27 -6.63
N GLY A 407 -20.65 25.51 -6.00
CA GLY A 407 -20.35 24.15 -5.58
C GLY A 407 -21.58 23.33 -5.19
N PHE A 408 -21.32 22.07 -4.91
CA PHE A 408 -22.29 21.15 -4.33
C PHE A 408 -21.70 20.44 -3.10
N VAL A 409 -22.56 20.03 -2.19
CA VAL A 409 -22.24 19.18 -1.05
C VAL A 409 -23.32 18.11 -0.92
N ALA A 410 -22.89 16.88 -0.61
CA ALA A 410 -23.77 15.78 -0.32
C ALA A 410 -23.15 14.91 0.78
N GLY A 411 -23.98 14.38 1.66
CA GLY A 411 -23.52 13.48 2.72
C GLY A 411 -24.63 12.59 3.22
N SER A 412 -24.23 11.52 3.90
CA SER A 412 -25.13 10.62 4.61
C SER A 412 -24.46 10.10 5.88
N TYR A 413 -25.24 9.95 6.95
CA TYR A 413 -24.80 9.30 8.17
C TYR A 413 -25.95 8.63 8.93
N ASP A 414 -25.58 7.62 9.71
CA ASP A 414 -26.47 6.84 10.57
C ASP A 414 -26.03 7.02 12.03
N GLN A 415 -26.97 7.18 12.96
CA GLN A 415 -26.70 7.23 14.40
C GLN A 415 -27.48 6.13 15.11
N ASP A 416 -26.85 5.54 16.12
CA ASP A 416 -27.47 4.60 17.03
C ASP A 416 -27.34 5.15 18.45
N LYS A 417 -28.39 5.83 18.91
CA LYS A 417 -28.34 6.59 20.15
C LYS A 417 -29.16 5.90 21.23
N LEU A 418 -28.52 5.67 22.37
CA LEU A 418 -29.17 5.16 23.57
C LEU A 418 -29.50 6.34 24.50
N TYR A 419 -30.77 6.68 24.59
CA TYR A 419 -31.27 7.62 25.58
C TYR A 419 -31.48 6.89 26.89
N THR A 420 -30.78 7.32 27.92
CA THR A 420 -31.11 6.95 29.30
C THR A 420 -31.85 8.14 29.87
N PRO A 421 -33.17 8.05 30.14
CA PRO A 421 -33.91 9.16 30.72
C PRO A 421 -33.26 9.56 32.05
N SER A 422 -32.72 10.77 32.15
CA SER A 422 -32.24 11.28 33.43
C SER A 422 -33.47 11.56 34.30
N GLY A 423 -33.73 10.69 35.28
CA GLY A 423 -34.67 11.00 36.35
C GLY A 423 -34.16 12.24 37.08
N GLY A 424 -35.05 13.19 37.40
CA GLY A 424 -34.72 14.27 38.32
C GLY A 424 -34.30 13.72 39.70
N CYS A 425 -34.15 14.61 40.68
CA CYS A 425 -33.70 14.27 42.04
C CYS A 425 -34.53 13.19 42.79
N SER A 426 -35.63 12.69 42.21
CA SER A 426 -36.45 11.59 42.71
C SER A 426 -36.18 10.20 42.09
N GLY A 427 -35.15 10.05 41.24
CA GLY A 427 -34.54 8.73 40.98
C GLY A 427 -35.36 7.69 40.20
N SER A 428 -36.43 8.06 39.50
CA SER A 428 -37.16 7.15 38.60
C SER A 428 -36.93 7.51 37.13
N GLY A 429 -35.77 7.15 36.58
CA GLY A 429 -35.55 7.16 35.13
C GLY A 429 -36.28 5.97 34.48
N GLY A 430 -37.03 6.21 33.40
CA GLY A 430 -37.65 5.13 32.61
C GLY A 430 -36.61 4.20 31.97
N PRO A 431 -37.03 3.06 31.39
CA PRO A 431 -36.12 2.14 30.71
C PRO A 431 -35.37 2.86 29.57
N PRO A 432 -34.09 2.52 29.34
CA PRO A 432 -33.31 3.16 28.28
C PRO A 432 -33.94 2.90 26.91
N VAL A 433 -34.07 3.97 26.13
CA VAL A 433 -34.69 3.96 24.81
C VAL A 433 -33.59 4.08 23.76
N ARG A 434 -33.52 3.13 22.83
CA ARG A 434 -32.57 3.15 21.72
C ARG A 434 -33.26 3.66 20.46
N THR A 435 -32.65 4.59 19.73
CA THR A 435 -33.17 5.06 18.44
C THR A 435 -32.11 4.95 17.34
N GLY A 436 -32.50 4.41 16.20
CA GLY A 436 -31.75 4.55 14.95
C GLY A 436 -32.16 5.83 14.24
N TYR A 437 -31.19 6.65 13.85
CA TYR A 437 -31.42 7.90 13.13
C TYR A 437 -30.62 7.87 11.82
N TYR A 438 -31.30 8.12 10.70
CA TYR A 438 -30.74 8.18 9.35
C TYR A 438 -30.85 9.60 8.83
N HIS A 439 -29.77 10.13 8.28
CA HIS A 439 -29.75 11.45 7.67
C HIS A 439 -28.98 11.43 6.36
N GLU A 440 -29.62 11.86 5.29
CA GLU A 440 -28.99 12.16 4.01
C GLU A 440 -29.30 13.60 3.61
N TYR A 441 -28.29 14.35 3.15
CA TYR A 441 -28.48 15.74 2.76
C TYR A 441 -27.73 16.06 1.47
N ARG A 442 -28.30 16.98 0.70
CA ARG A 442 -27.73 17.49 -0.55
C ARG A 442 -28.01 18.98 -0.65
N ALA A 443 -26.98 19.78 -0.85
CA ALA A 443 -27.12 21.21 -1.06
C ALA A 443 -26.22 21.69 -2.19
N MET A 444 -26.65 22.75 -2.85
CA MET A 444 -25.92 23.46 -3.89
C MET A 444 -25.95 24.94 -3.60
N GLY A 445 -24.93 25.66 -4.07
CA GLY A 445 -24.82 27.07 -3.77
C GLY A 445 -23.52 27.63 -4.31
N GLY A 446 -23.14 28.77 -3.75
CA GLY A 446 -21.85 29.35 -4.08
C GLY A 446 -21.43 30.44 -3.12
N GLU A 447 -20.15 30.76 -3.17
CA GLU A 447 -19.55 31.84 -2.42
C GLU A 447 -19.10 32.95 -3.38
N PHE A 448 -19.44 34.18 -3.05
CA PHE A 448 -18.87 35.37 -3.66
C PHE A 448 -17.89 35.99 -2.66
N ALA A 449 -16.69 36.36 -3.10
CA ALA A 449 -15.76 37.09 -2.24
C ALA A 449 -14.94 38.12 -3.00
N TYR A 450 -14.67 39.25 -2.34
CA TYR A 450 -13.74 40.27 -2.80
C TYR A 450 -12.41 40.12 -2.06
N VAL A 451 -11.33 39.87 -2.79
CA VAL A 451 -10.00 39.62 -2.23
C VAL A 451 -9.09 40.81 -2.49
N ARG A 452 -8.53 41.36 -1.43
CA ARG A 452 -7.61 42.50 -1.47
C ARG A 452 -6.23 42.10 -0.94
N PRO A 453 -5.15 42.25 -1.73
CA PRO A 453 -3.80 42.06 -1.24
C PRO A 453 -3.43 43.19 -0.27
N SER A 454 -2.60 42.87 0.72
CA SER A 454 -2.12 43.82 1.72
C SER A 454 -0.96 44.66 1.18
N ARG A 455 -1.06 46.00 1.28
CA ARG A 455 -0.06 46.95 0.76
C ARG A 455 1.27 47.00 1.52
N HIS A 456 1.27 46.68 2.83
CA HIS A 456 2.42 46.90 3.72
C HIS A 456 3.11 45.62 4.20
N ARG A 457 2.40 44.48 4.16
CA ARG A 457 2.91 43.17 4.55
C ARG A 457 2.37 42.11 3.59
N PRO A 458 3.16 41.09 3.20
CA PRO A 458 2.69 40.00 2.37
C PRO A 458 1.50 39.29 3.02
N GLY A 459 0.36 39.25 2.32
CA GLY A 459 -0.89 38.70 2.83
C GLY A 459 -2.11 39.23 2.06
N ARG A 460 -3.29 38.70 2.37
CA ARG A 460 -4.56 39.07 1.71
C ARG A 460 -5.69 39.15 2.73
N THR A 461 -6.73 39.88 2.37
CA THR A 461 -7.96 39.97 3.15
C THR A 461 -9.14 39.79 2.20
N SER A 462 -10.00 38.83 2.51
CA SER A 462 -11.14 38.43 1.71
C SER A 462 -12.43 38.73 2.47
N TYR A 463 -13.34 39.42 1.82
CA TYR A 463 -14.70 39.67 2.33
C TYR A 463 -15.65 38.82 1.50
N GLY A 464 -16.33 37.87 2.13
CA GLY A 464 -17.13 36.88 1.41
C GLY A 464 -18.55 36.72 1.94
N LEU A 465 -19.41 36.23 1.06
CA LEU A 465 -20.78 35.82 1.35
C LEU A 465 -21.04 34.48 0.65
N GLY A 466 -21.33 33.45 1.43
CA GLY A 466 -21.83 32.16 0.96
C GLY A 466 -23.34 32.10 1.00
N VAL A 467 -23.95 31.52 -0.03
CA VAL A 467 -25.37 31.17 -0.03
C VAL A 467 -25.50 29.72 -0.51
N TRP A 468 -26.15 28.89 0.30
CA TRP A 468 -26.37 27.48 0.00
C TRP A 468 -27.84 27.12 0.23
N ALA A 469 -28.39 26.31 -0.66
CA ALA A 469 -29.76 25.81 -0.54
C ALA A 469 -29.80 24.33 -0.91
N GLY A 470 -30.64 23.58 -0.21
CA GLY A 470 -30.65 22.14 -0.35
C GLY A 470 -31.87 21.48 0.25
N ARG A 471 -31.80 20.16 0.33
CA ARG A 471 -32.76 19.32 1.02
C ARG A 471 -32.04 18.25 1.80
N GLU A 472 -32.65 17.86 2.90
CA GLU A 472 -32.26 16.70 3.69
C GLU A 472 -33.43 15.73 3.81
N TYR A 473 -33.10 14.48 4.04
CA TYR A 473 -33.98 13.40 4.38
C TYR A 473 -33.55 12.86 5.74
N VAL A 474 -34.47 12.89 6.70
CA VAL A 474 -34.24 12.44 8.07
C VAL A 474 -35.27 11.38 8.44
N ASN A 475 -34.82 10.31 9.07
CA ASN A 475 -35.69 9.25 9.58
C ASN A 475 -35.19 8.84 10.98
N ALA A 476 -36.09 8.75 11.95
CA ALA A 476 -35.80 8.27 13.29
C ALA A 476 -36.75 7.14 13.66
N GLN A 477 -36.20 6.01 14.09
CA GLN A 477 -36.98 4.84 14.49
C GLN A 477 -36.52 4.32 15.86
N LEU A 478 -37.48 3.97 16.72
CA LEU A 478 -37.21 3.28 17.98
C LEU A 478 -36.74 1.85 17.69
N LEU A 479 -35.61 1.46 18.29
CA LEU A 479 -35.01 0.13 18.16
C LEU A 479 -35.15 -0.64 19.47
N THR A 480 -35.31 -1.96 19.37
CA THR A 480 -35.29 -2.85 20.54
C THR A 480 -33.89 -2.81 21.19
N PRO A 481 -33.81 -2.62 22.52
CA PRO A 481 -32.54 -2.74 23.26
C PRO A 481 -31.88 -4.11 23.00
N GLY A 482 -30.60 -4.13 22.62
CA GLY A 482 -29.84 -5.36 22.35
C GLY A 482 -30.08 -6.04 20.99
N GLY A 483 -31.02 -5.53 20.16
CA GLY A 483 -31.24 -6.03 18.80
C GLY A 483 -30.20 -5.53 17.78
N PRO A 484 -30.13 -6.11 16.57
CA PRO A 484 -29.26 -5.61 15.50
C PRO A 484 -29.64 -4.17 15.09
N PHE A 485 -28.66 -3.37 14.66
CA PHE A 485 -28.94 -2.07 14.05
C PHE A 485 -29.58 -2.28 12.67
N LEU A 486 -30.88 -2.01 12.56
CA LEU A 486 -31.63 -2.13 11.31
C LEU A 486 -31.80 -0.75 10.68
N THR A 487 -31.39 -0.62 9.42
CA THR A 487 -31.71 0.56 8.60
C THR A 487 -33.16 0.50 8.17
N ALA A 488 -33.93 1.53 8.53
CA ALA A 488 -35.36 1.62 8.25
C ALA A 488 -35.67 1.57 6.74
N SER A 489 -36.88 1.13 6.43
CA SER A 489 -37.47 1.21 5.09
C SER A 489 -37.63 2.68 4.66
N PRO A 490 -37.38 3.05 3.37
CA PRO A 490 -37.42 4.44 2.89
C PRO A 490 -38.75 5.19 3.05
N ARG A 491 -39.82 4.53 3.51
CA ARG A 491 -41.20 5.04 3.49
C ARG A 491 -41.59 5.89 4.71
N ASP A 492 -40.80 5.90 5.79
CA ASP A 492 -41.19 6.52 7.07
C ASP A 492 -40.43 7.82 7.42
N GLY A 493 -39.53 8.29 6.54
CA GLY A 493 -38.74 9.51 6.77
C GLY A 493 -39.40 10.80 6.29
N ARG A 494 -38.85 11.96 6.72
CA ARG A 494 -39.30 13.31 6.34
C ARG A 494 -38.24 14.03 5.52
N TYR A 495 -38.68 14.83 4.55
CA TYR A 495 -37.81 15.73 3.80
C TYR A 495 -37.93 17.15 4.35
N ASN A 496 -36.81 17.79 4.65
CA ASN A 496 -36.76 19.20 5.06
C ASN A 496 -35.93 20.03 4.07
N GLY A 497 -36.23 21.32 4.02
CA GLY A 497 -35.40 22.29 3.29
C GLY A 497 -34.15 22.65 4.09
N LEU A 498 -33.07 22.94 3.37
CA LEU A 498 -31.86 23.54 3.92
C LEU A 498 -31.63 24.89 3.27
N LEU A 499 -31.28 25.89 4.07
CA LEU A 499 -30.92 27.23 3.61
C LEU A 499 -29.85 27.80 4.52
N ASP A 500 -28.76 28.29 3.94
CA ASP A 500 -27.65 28.89 4.66
C ASP A 500 -27.21 30.19 3.97
N ILE A 501 -27.02 31.21 4.79
CA ILE A 501 -26.40 32.48 4.44
C ILE A 501 -25.20 32.67 5.38
N ASN A 502 -24.01 32.73 4.81
CA ASN A 502 -22.75 32.78 5.55
C ASN A 502 -21.89 33.97 5.14
N PRO A 503 -22.06 35.15 5.76
CA PRO A 503 -21.07 36.22 5.68
C PRO A 503 -19.78 35.82 6.42
N TYR A 504 -18.63 36.01 5.78
CA TYR A 504 -17.33 35.70 6.38
C TYR A 504 -16.23 36.71 6.03
N LEU A 505 -15.27 36.83 6.93
CA LEU A 505 -14.04 37.58 6.78
C LEU A 505 -12.86 36.63 6.90
N GLU A 506 -12.00 36.58 5.89
CA GLU A 506 -10.76 35.79 5.92
C GLU A 506 -9.53 36.69 5.80
N ARG A 507 -8.58 36.55 6.73
CA ARG A 507 -7.36 37.34 6.78
C ARG A 507 -6.15 36.42 6.85
N ASP A 508 -5.32 36.50 5.82
CA ASP A 508 -4.13 35.71 5.63
C ASP A 508 -2.88 36.60 5.72
N ARG A 509 -1.87 36.19 6.48
CA ARG A 509 -0.64 36.96 6.71
C ARG A 509 0.60 36.07 6.67
N LEU A 510 1.65 36.57 6.02
CA LEU A 510 3.00 36.01 6.10
C LEU A 510 3.83 36.90 7.02
N LEU A 511 4.60 36.30 7.93
CA LEU A 511 5.55 37.00 8.78
C LEU A 511 6.84 37.29 8.00
N ASN A 512 7.42 38.46 8.20
CA ASN A 512 8.70 38.82 7.59
C ASN A 512 9.84 38.02 8.25
N GLY A 513 10.43 37.08 7.51
CA GLY A 513 11.57 36.29 7.97
C GLY A 513 12.06 35.32 6.89
N ARG A 514 13.30 34.85 7.01
CA ARG A 514 14.00 33.96 6.04
C ARG A 514 13.29 32.63 5.77
N TYR A 515 12.30 32.27 6.58
CA TYR A 515 11.62 30.96 6.60
C TYR A 515 10.13 30.98 6.16
N GLY A 516 9.54 32.13 5.84
CA GLY A 516 8.20 32.21 5.22
C GLY A 516 7.02 31.70 6.06
N PHE A 517 7.13 31.74 7.39
CA PHE A 517 6.04 31.35 8.30
C PHE A 517 4.85 32.32 8.19
N GLY A 518 3.62 31.80 8.23
CA GLY A 518 2.40 32.59 8.17
C GLY A 518 1.28 32.04 9.04
N TYR A 519 0.22 32.83 9.13
CA TYR A 519 -1.02 32.44 9.76
C TYR A 519 -2.19 33.02 8.97
N GLY A 520 -3.37 32.40 9.11
CA GLY A 520 -4.59 33.03 8.64
C GLY A 520 -5.80 32.57 9.42
N LEU A 521 -6.76 33.48 9.47
CA LEU A 521 -7.95 33.39 10.29
C LEU A 521 -9.16 33.74 9.43
N ARG A 522 -10.14 32.85 9.40
CA ARG A 522 -11.49 33.08 8.86
C ARG A 522 -12.48 33.03 10.01
N LEU A 523 -13.35 34.04 10.04
CA LEU A 523 -14.46 34.15 10.96
C LEU A 523 -15.71 34.46 10.13
N GLY A 524 -16.75 33.66 10.30
CA GLY A 524 -18.06 33.82 9.68
C GLY A 524 -19.14 33.21 10.54
N LEU A 525 -20.37 33.32 10.07
CA LEU A 525 -21.55 32.87 10.79
C LEU A 525 -22.59 32.33 9.80
N HIS A 526 -22.93 31.06 9.95
CA HIS A 526 -24.01 30.43 9.19
C HIS A 526 -25.35 30.77 9.81
N LEU A 527 -26.29 31.24 8.98
CA LEU A 527 -27.63 31.66 9.38
C LEU A 527 -28.67 31.05 8.45
N GLY A 528 -29.67 30.36 9.02
CA GLY A 528 -30.81 29.84 8.26
C GLY A 528 -31.40 28.56 8.83
N GLU A 529 -31.75 27.61 7.97
CA GLU A 529 -32.13 26.24 8.35
C GLU A 529 -30.98 25.31 7.95
N LEU A 530 -30.08 25.02 8.90
CA LEU A 530 -28.77 24.43 8.64
C LEU A 530 -28.76 22.90 8.73
N ALA A 531 -29.50 22.33 9.69
CA ALA A 531 -29.65 20.87 9.87
C ALA A 531 -30.83 20.54 10.79
N HIS A 532 -31.44 19.37 10.62
CA HIS A 532 -32.36 18.79 11.62
C HIS A 532 -31.72 17.56 12.27
N LEU A 533 -31.28 17.68 13.52
CA LEU A 533 -30.53 16.65 14.25
C LEU A 533 -31.47 15.66 14.98
N ALA A 534 -30.88 14.53 15.40
CA ALA A 534 -31.57 13.52 16.20
C ALA A 534 -32.10 14.13 17.52
N PRO A 535 -33.33 13.78 17.93
CA PRO A 535 -34.01 14.38 19.09
C PRO A 535 -33.23 14.18 20.39
N SER A 536 -33.01 15.23 21.19
CA SER A 536 -32.32 15.10 22.47
C SER A 536 -33.05 14.29 23.55
N GLN A 537 -34.37 14.08 23.46
CA GLN A 537 -35.20 13.46 24.51
C GLN A 537 -36.08 12.27 24.06
N GLY A 538 -35.71 11.56 22.98
CA GLY A 538 -36.51 10.40 22.50
C GLY A 538 -37.92 10.76 22.02
N THR A 539 -38.18 12.03 21.75
CA THR A 539 -39.41 12.57 21.13
C THR A 539 -39.36 12.42 19.61
N SER A 540 -40.51 12.57 18.93
CA SER A 540 -40.58 12.49 17.46
C SER A 540 -40.13 13.78 16.71
N ASP A 541 -39.81 14.84 17.44
CA ASP A 541 -39.43 16.14 16.87
C ASP A 541 -37.91 16.30 16.77
N PHE A 542 -37.42 16.60 15.57
CA PHE A 542 -36.00 16.83 15.29
C PHE A 542 -35.51 18.19 15.80
N ASP A 543 -34.30 18.21 16.35
CA ASP A 543 -33.68 19.44 16.85
C ASP A 543 -33.19 20.30 15.68
N ARG A 544 -33.72 21.52 15.55
CA ARG A 544 -33.39 22.41 14.41
C ARG A 544 -32.18 23.27 14.73
N VAL A 545 -31.19 23.25 13.86
CA VAL A 545 -30.00 24.10 13.96
C VAL A 545 -30.14 25.29 13.01
N ARG A 546 -30.11 26.50 13.58
CA ARG A 546 -30.30 27.75 12.81
C ARG A 546 -29.08 28.64 12.70
N VAL A 547 -28.14 28.50 13.64
CA VAL A 547 -26.95 29.32 13.75
C VAL A 547 -25.76 28.43 14.07
N LEU A 548 -24.71 28.52 13.26
CA LEU A 548 -23.46 27.79 13.46
C LEU A 548 -22.26 28.68 13.14
N PRO A 549 -21.14 28.57 13.89
CA PRO A 549 -19.94 29.36 13.60
C PRO A 549 -19.16 28.79 12.41
N ASP A 550 -18.63 29.68 11.56
CA ASP A 550 -17.60 29.37 10.54
C ASP A 550 -16.26 29.89 11.05
N VAL A 551 -15.39 28.98 11.49
CA VAL A 551 -14.07 29.34 11.99
C VAL A 551 -13.03 28.51 11.25
N LYS A 552 -11.97 29.16 10.75
CA LYS A 552 -10.79 28.47 10.23
C LYS A 552 -9.53 29.19 10.66
N LEU A 553 -8.60 28.44 11.25
CA LEU A 553 -7.28 28.90 11.64
C LEU A 553 -6.24 28.01 10.93
N TRP A 554 -5.25 28.63 10.29
CA TRP A 554 -4.09 27.89 9.80
C TRP A 554 -2.78 28.58 10.22
N LEU A 555 -1.76 27.76 10.44
CA LEU A 555 -0.48 28.16 11.04
C LEU A 555 0.64 27.36 10.36
N GLY A 556 1.70 28.02 9.87
CA GLY A 556 2.88 27.34 9.33
C GLY A 556 3.45 27.95 8.06
N VAL A 557 4.36 27.22 7.40
CA VAL A 557 4.98 27.63 6.14
C VAL A 557 4.13 27.11 4.99
N ARG A 558 3.16 27.92 4.55
CA ARG A 558 2.09 27.48 3.64
C ARG A 558 2.59 26.75 2.38
N ARG A 559 3.69 27.21 1.76
CA ARG A 559 4.33 26.53 0.61
C ARG A 559 4.80 25.10 0.87
N LEU A 560 5.21 24.80 2.11
CA LEU A 560 5.84 23.53 2.49
C LEU A 560 4.90 22.67 3.34
N ALA A 561 4.53 23.17 4.51
CA ALA A 561 3.71 22.47 5.49
C ALA A 561 3.02 23.47 6.42
N PHE A 562 1.73 23.27 6.66
CA PHE A 562 0.94 24.04 7.62
C PHE A 562 -0.09 23.15 8.32
N ALA A 563 -0.41 23.51 9.55
CA ALA A 563 -1.54 22.92 10.27
C ALA A 563 -2.77 23.80 10.05
N GLN A 564 -3.94 23.18 9.94
CA GLN A 564 -5.22 23.87 9.84
C GLN A 564 -6.25 23.23 10.76
N ILE A 565 -7.00 24.07 11.47
CA ILE A 565 -8.16 23.70 12.25
C ILE A 565 -9.31 24.53 11.72
N ASP A 566 -10.42 23.88 11.38
CA ASP A 566 -11.62 24.58 10.94
C ASP A 566 -12.89 23.91 11.40
N ALA A 567 -13.95 24.68 11.57
CA ALA A 567 -15.25 24.24 12.04
C ALA A 567 -16.32 24.93 11.20
N GLY A 568 -17.12 24.13 10.48
CA GLY A 568 -18.19 24.63 9.63
C GLY A 568 -17.74 25.40 8.40
N ALA A 569 -16.48 25.33 7.96
CA ALA A 569 -16.01 26.20 6.88
C ALA A 569 -16.76 25.96 5.56
N GLY A 570 -17.48 26.98 5.08
CA GLY A 570 -18.22 26.94 3.81
C GLY A 570 -19.39 25.94 3.83
N PRO A 571 -19.56 25.06 2.83
CA PRO A 571 -20.72 24.17 2.78
C PRO A 571 -20.69 23.04 3.83
N LEU A 572 -19.62 22.96 4.64
CA LEU A 572 -19.43 21.93 5.66
C LEU A 572 -20.24 22.17 6.95
N ALA A 573 -20.94 23.30 7.05
CA ALA A 573 -21.90 23.54 8.13
C ALA A 573 -23.31 23.01 7.83
N LEU A 574 -23.66 22.75 6.55
CA LEU A 574 -24.99 22.30 6.16
C LEU A 574 -25.16 20.79 6.33
N GLY A 575 -26.30 20.39 6.89
CA GLY A 575 -26.74 19.02 7.14
C GLY A 575 -25.96 18.32 8.25
N ASN A 576 -24.64 18.37 8.20
CA ASN A 576 -23.76 17.76 9.18
C ASN A 576 -22.58 18.68 9.52
N TYR A 577 -22.67 19.37 10.66
CA TYR A 577 -21.64 20.30 11.09
C TYR A 577 -20.32 19.58 11.33
N THR A 578 -19.31 19.93 10.55
CA THR A 578 -18.03 19.23 10.54
C THR A 578 -16.89 20.15 10.99
N SER A 579 -16.13 19.67 11.96
CA SER A 579 -14.87 20.23 12.43
C SER A 579 -13.70 19.40 11.88
N ARG A 580 -12.62 20.03 11.45
CA ARG A 580 -11.48 19.37 10.81
C ARG A 580 -10.19 19.76 11.50
N PHE A 581 -9.34 18.75 11.70
CA PHE A 581 -7.95 18.89 12.12
C PHE A 581 -7.07 18.36 10.99
N ALA A 582 -6.29 19.24 10.38
CA ALA A 582 -5.62 18.97 9.12
C ALA A 582 -4.13 19.30 9.15
N LEU A 583 -3.36 18.48 8.45
CA LEU A 583 -2.03 18.85 7.98
C LEU A 583 -2.12 19.07 6.47
N GLY A 584 -1.55 20.17 6.01
CA GLY A 584 -1.60 20.55 4.61
C GLY A 584 -0.27 21.02 4.06
N SER A 585 -0.17 21.00 2.75
CA SER A 585 0.94 21.58 2.00
C SER A 585 0.40 22.42 0.85
N GLY A 586 0.94 23.62 0.68
CA GLY A 586 0.65 24.52 -0.43
C GLY A 586 1.40 24.16 -1.71
N LEU A 587 2.18 23.08 -1.67
CA LEU A 587 2.77 22.47 -2.86
C LEU A 587 3.66 23.45 -3.65
N GLY A 588 4.46 24.22 -2.93
CA GLY A 588 5.34 25.26 -3.47
C GLY A 588 4.66 26.62 -3.68
N SER A 589 3.34 26.72 -3.45
CA SER A 589 2.57 27.97 -3.55
C SER A 589 2.06 28.46 -2.19
N ASP A 590 2.03 29.78 -2.00
CA ASP A 590 1.36 30.36 -0.83
C ASP A 590 -0.16 30.28 -0.97
N TRP A 591 -0.75 30.58 -2.14
CA TRP A 591 -2.19 30.84 -2.26
C TRP A 591 -2.90 30.15 -3.43
N ARG A 592 -2.16 29.49 -4.31
CA ARG A 592 -2.74 28.94 -5.56
C ARG A 592 -3.12 27.48 -5.46
N ARG A 593 -2.44 26.73 -4.59
CA ARG A 593 -2.63 25.30 -4.43
C ARG A 593 -2.57 24.94 -2.96
N SER A 594 -3.31 23.92 -2.59
CA SER A 594 -3.18 23.29 -1.28
C SER A 594 -3.75 21.89 -1.32
N VAL A 595 -3.11 20.96 -0.62
CA VAL A 595 -3.68 19.67 -0.27
C VAL A 595 -3.73 19.58 1.24
N LEU A 596 -4.83 19.07 1.77
CA LEU A 596 -5.15 18.90 3.18
C LEU A 596 -5.56 17.46 3.41
N VAL A 597 -4.99 16.84 4.43
CA VAL A 597 -5.40 15.52 4.92
C VAL A 597 -5.50 15.56 6.43
N GLY A 598 -6.47 14.83 6.99
CA GLY A 598 -6.59 14.77 8.43
C GLY A 598 -7.87 14.10 8.91
N LEU A 599 -8.29 14.49 10.10
CA LEU A 599 -9.47 13.98 10.78
C LEU A 599 -10.59 15.03 10.72
N ALA A 600 -11.77 14.59 10.31
CA ALA A 600 -13.00 15.35 10.31
C ALA A 600 -13.90 14.77 11.39
N GLN A 601 -14.22 15.56 12.40
CA GLN A 601 -15.16 15.24 13.44
C GLN A 601 -16.49 15.90 13.12
N SER A 602 -17.59 15.16 13.20
CA SER A 602 -18.93 15.73 13.01
C SER A 602 -19.83 15.45 14.20
N THR A 603 -21.01 16.07 14.23
CA THR A 603 -21.88 16.13 15.42
C THR A 603 -22.66 14.83 15.69
N HIS A 604 -22.12 13.66 15.31
CA HIS A 604 -22.82 12.38 15.39
C HIS A 604 -22.21 11.37 16.38
N ASP A 605 -23.03 10.45 16.87
CA ASP A 605 -22.77 9.51 17.98
C ASP A 605 -23.09 8.08 17.47
N PRO A 606 -22.27 7.03 17.75
CA PRO A 606 -21.12 6.98 18.67
C PRO A 606 -19.74 7.23 18.09
N ASN A 607 -19.58 7.29 16.77
CA ASN A 607 -18.26 7.44 16.16
C ASN A 607 -18.12 8.73 15.33
N PRO A 608 -17.94 9.91 15.94
CA PRO A 608 -17.97 11.19 15.24
C PRO A 608 -16.87 11.40 14.18
N ASN A 609 -15.91 10.48 14.09
CA ASN A 609 -14.62 10.66 13.40
C ASN A 609 -14.63 10.06 11.99
N MET A 610 -14.24 10.87 11.01
CA MET A 610 -14.02 10.51 9.62
C MET A 610 -12.60 10.88 9.20
N GLY A 611 -11.98 10.06 8.35
CA GLY A 611 -10.78 10.50 7.63
C GLY A 611 -11.19 11.38 6.45
N PHE A 612 -10.48 12.49 6.20
CA PHE A 612 -10.79 13.36 5.05
C PHE A 612 -9.58 13.72 4.20
N LEU A 613 -9.87 14.04 2.94
CA LEU A 613 -8.94 14.59 1.97
C LEU A 613 -9.58 15.79 1.26
N SER A 614 -8.82 16.88 1.12
CA SER A 614 -9.22 18.04 0.34
C SER A 614 -8.06 18.56 -0.49
N ALA A 615 -8.35 19.07 -1.68
CA ALA A 615 -7.37 19.73 -2.53
C ALA A 615 -7.94 21.04 -3.09
N SER A 616 -7.06 21.94 -3.50
CA SER A 616 -7.37 23.14 -4.29
C SER A 616 -6.27 23.31 -5.33
N PHE A 617 -6.64 23.40 -6.61
CA PHE A 617 -5.68 23.57 -7.70
C PHE A 617 -6.31 24.29 -8.91
N PRO A 618 -5.52 25.08 -9.66
CA PRO A 618 -5.99 25.79 -10.85
C PRO A 618 -6.12 24.87 -12.07
N LEU A 619 -7.10 25.16 -12.94
CA LEU A 619 -7.29 24.56 -14.26
C LEU A 619 -6.65 25.41 -15.36
N GLY A 620 -5.43 25.07 -15.75
CA GLY A 620 -4.71 25.79 -16.82
C GLY A 620 -4.48 27.27 -16.49
N GLN A 621 -4.58 28.14 -17.50
CA GLN A 621 -4.42 29.60 -17.37
C GLN A 621 -5.77 30.34 -17.27
N SER A 622 -6.87 29.61 -17.09
CA SER A 622 -8.24 30.13 -17.24
C SER A 622 -8.78 30.95 -16.06
N GLY A 623 -8.02 31.08 -14.97
CA GLY A 623 -8.54 31.69 -13.74
C GLY A 623 -9.63 30.83 -13.05
N LEU A 624 -9.69 29.53 -13.35
CA LEU A 624 -10.54 28.56 -12.68
C LEU A 624 -9.72 27.69 -11.71
N TRP A 625 -10.32 27.34 -10.57
CA TRP A 625 -9.80 26.46 -9.54
C TRP A 625 -10.83 25.39 -9.20
N VAL A 626 -10.38 24.16 -8.93
CA VAL A 626 -11.24 23.06 -8.47
C VAL A 626 -10.86 22.75 -7.03
N GLU A 627 -11.88 22.59 -6.18
CA GLU A 627 -11.71 22.28 -4.77
C GLU A 627 -12.52 21.02 -4.40
N PRO A 628 -12.00 19.81 -4.65
CA PRO A 628 -12.65 18.58 -4.21
C PRO A 628 -12.44 18.35 -2.70
N TYR A 629 -13.45 17.77 -2.06
CA TYR A 629 -13.45 17.34 -0.67
C TYR A 629 -14.19 16.01 -0.52
N GLY A 630 -13.60 15.09 0.25
CA GLY A 630 -14.25 13.85 0.66
C GLY A 630 -13.85 13.47 2.08
N ALA A 631 -14.83 13.05 2.89
CA ALA A 631 -14.63 12.51 4.22
C ALA A 631 -15.45 11.21 4.38
N THR A 632 -14.87 10.20 5.03
CA THR A 632 -15.58 8.95 5.34
C THR A 632 -14.91 8.19 6.49
N ASP A 633 -15.70 7.37 7.19
CA ASP A 633 -15.24 6.34 8.12
C ASP A 633 -15.05 4.96 7.44
N PHE A 634 -15.22 4.89 6.12
CA PHE A 634 -15.34 3.66 5.30
C PHE A 634 -16.54 2.77 5.68
N GLY A 635 -17.47 3.30 6.48
CA GLY A 635 -18.72 2.68 6.89
C GLY A 635 -19.90 3.41 6.27
N ARG A 636 -20.88 3.77 7.11
CA ARG A 636 -22.12 4.43 6.66
C ARG A 636 -22.03 5.95 6.74
N HIS A 637 -20.87 6.50 7.09
CA HIS A 637 -20.67 7.94 7.20
C HIS A 637 -19.80 8.44 6.06
N ARG A 638 -20.36 9.36 5.29
CA ARG A 638 -19.68 9.94 4.14
C ARG A 638 -20.15 11.35 3.86
N GLN A 639 -19.22 12.18 3.42
CA GLN A 639 -19.48 13.52 2.96
C GLN A 639 -18.59 13.82 1.76
N VAL A 640 -19.16 14.42 0.73
CA VAL A 640 -18.45 14.82 -0.49
C VAL A 640 -18.86 16.25 -0.83
N SER A 641 -17.89 17.06 -1.23
CA SER A 641 -18.16 18.38 -1.80
C SER A 641 -17.23 18.64 -2.98
N LEU A 642 -17.74 19.36 -3.97
CA LEU A 642 -16.96 19.88 -5.08
C LEU A 642 -17.30 21.35 -5.28
N ARG A 643 -16.28 22.19 -5.29
CA ARG A 643 -16.40 23.61 -5.60
C ARG A 643 -15.54 23.98 -6.79
N LEU A 644 -16.00 24.96 -7.55
CA LEU A 644 -15.30 25.53 -8.71
C LEU A 644 -15.14 27.02 -8.47
N GLN A 645 -13.94 27.49 -8.17
CA GLN A 645 -13.67 28.90 -7.95
C GLN A 645 -13.19 29.56 -9.24
N TYR A 646 -13.83 30.67 -9.62
CA TYR A 646 -13.43 31.53 -10.72
C TYR A 646 -12.95 32.88 -10.18
N ARG A 647 -11.80 33.39 -10.64
CA ARG A 647 -11.28 34.70 -10.21
C ARG A 647 -11.32 35.71 -11.36
N LEU A 648 -11.91 36.85 -11.08
CA LEU A 648 -12.06 38.01 -11.95
C LEU A 648 -11.19 39.15 -11.43
N ASN A 649 -10.17 39.56 -12.17
CA ASN A 649 -9.33 40.69 -11.78
C ASN A 649 -10.12 42.00 -11.84
N THR A 650 -9.92 42.87 -10.86
CA THR A 650 -10.24 44.28 -11.02
C THR A 650 -9.07 44.94 -11.75
N HIS A 651 -9.31 45.44 -12.95
CA HIS A 651 -8.31 46.23 -13.69
C HIS A 651 -7.85 47.45 -12.90
#